data_AF-A0A820B7I1-F1
#
_entry.id   AF-A0A820B7I1-F1
#
_cell.length_a   1.000
_cell.length_b   1.000
_cell.length_c   1.000
_cell.angle_alpha   90.00
_cell.angle_beta   90.00
_cell.angle_gamma   90.00
#
_symmetry.space_group_name_H-M   'P 1'
#
loop_
_entity.id
_entity.type
_entity.pdbx_description
1 polymer ?
#
loop_
_entity_poly.entity_id
_entity_poly.type
_entity_poly.pdbx_seq_one_letter_code
_entity_poly.pdbx_strand_id
1 'polypeptide(L)'
;MTVNGNTRSMRQHIQRSLGDDFVEPPASVLSAMPNDDNEDDEGEEFQPKAASRGGRGTATPGRGRGRPSRTGRKTSGTVNQTDEDEMETSSVTMSIGNNTTYVGAAQSEEKGYFHHLLAGKTNIQVLVDQWIDSYQANRDEALIELMQFFLDSSGCKGKLTQTMYLKMEHVDMLRAMTEHFDEDTSEYPIIMSGLQYKKFRSSFSEFVVLLIKQASYSIIYDQYMIDNLVTLLTALSDSPVRAFRHTGTLAVLKVMTALVDIALTISIQKDQCQRQYEAERQKSSARRAADRLDTLTTKRKELEGNENEIKSFMNFIFKGVFIHRYRDIVPDIRCLCMSELGEWMKSYPMVFLDDIYLKYIGWTLYDKVGDCRLRCLLALIPLFQTTDLVGKLELFTNRFKDRIVQMTVDCEYEVAVQAIKLLTAILNQNTAFIHLLVQFFIESELHEHATYLVDSMWDQHPMMKDWECMTDILLEAPDQEEDPLDDQHENCLIEIMVCCVREAATGEYPIGRGQPNRKLTMKEQKQKEDDKKVLTDHFIGTLPPLLNKYIADADKLLNLLQIPLHFNYEVYTTTRRERDLDAYLNALSDIVQRHTTAEIFDAVSKCFECVCDVSFTLSNRAIAHRGNIIDKILANFNAAMGIFEEMDEADEDDLYPLLLNLRKLDAFHQCHDLGNTDLWDKIHLLFKAAIDNEDMSPEIVDKCFGIANRSLLWGLYQLDMQFDKDLLKKLVKRSRKLCALCQKLMLHANTQICHYAYSTLCDLLISMSPHLVDKNPDYQVLAIEINENLIQALLTFLNTYVFFAEEPKNQDEQAKIEILHKKRNLLAAYCKLIVHNVLPIQAATNILKYYVKFSNDFGDIIKNTFTRARDISKIHTAKTMAYSLMAVYKDCVAARDAAQETAGNDETINIDLSPLRELARRFNLSFGLDMAKQREALAALHRECIRFALTPLFRHDDPSQPGPNLLFLEVLPEFASKLLKPDKKAIYDHVDKLVHNATIEGDTWQPLINYRRILNDEPGGGHGPKTRASTATRGRKRAAPQDDDNSRL
;
A
#
# COMPACT_ATOMS: atom_id res chain seq x y z
N MET A 1 12.19 -26.18 35.79
CA MET A 1 11.03 -25.97 36.68
C MET A 1 10.05 -25.08 35.94
N THR A 2 8.82 -25.55 35.81
CA THR A 2 7.75 -25.05 34.92
C THR A 2 7.41 -23.58 35.15
N VAL A 3 7.65 -22.74 34.13
CA VAL A 3 7.12 -21.39 34.00
C VAL A 3 5.98 -21.44 32.99
N ASN A 4 4.75 -21.35 33.49
CA ASN A 4 3.55 -21.24 32.67
C ASN A 4 3.49 -19.86 32.03
N GLY A 5 3.27 -19.86 30.71
CA GLY A 5 3.07 -18.67 29.90
C GLY A 5 1.83 -17.87 30.33
N ASN A 6 1.96 -16.56 30.21
CA ASN A 6 0.84 -15.63 30.39
C ASN A 6 0.90 -14.53 29.31
N THR A 7 0.83 -14.94 28.04
CA THR A 7 0.65 -14.09 26.84
C THR A 7 -0.75 -13.47 26.75
N ARG A 8 -1.40 -13.19 27.89
CA ARG A 8 -2.78 -12.66 27.97
C ARG A 8 -2.93 -11.28 28.60
N SER A 9 -1.85 -10.68 29.12
CA SER A 9 -1.96 -9.52 30.00
C SER A 9 -2.25 -8.19 29.29
N MET A 10 -1.69 -7.93 28.09
CA MET A 10 -1.87 -6.61 27.45
C MET A 10 -3.13 -6.52 26.57
N ARG A 11 -3.52 -7.61 25.90
CA ARG A 11 -4.85 -7.71 25.26
C ARG A 11 -5.98 -7.67 26.29
N GLN A 12 -5.84 -8.25 27.47
CA GLN A 12 -6.88 -8.16 28.51
C GLN A 12 -6.96 -6.79 29.19
N HIS A 13 -5.92 -5.96 29.15
CA HIS A 13 -6.03 -4.57 29.61
C HIS A 13 -6.69 -3.65 28.57
N ILE A 14 -6.46 -3.89 27.29
CA ILE A 14 -7.10 -3.13 26.21
C ILE A 14 -8.54 -3.60 25.96
N GLN A 15 -8.79 -4.92 26.07
CA GLN A 15 -10.09 -5.54 25.81
C GLN A 15 -11.04 -5.55 27.03
N ARG A 16 -10.55 -5.27 28.24
CA ARG A 16 -11.43 -4.92 29.39
C ARG A 16 -11.95 -3.48 29.34
N SER A 17 -11.49 -2.65 28.40
CA SER A 17 -12.11 -1.34 28.12
C SER A 17 -13.14 -1.37 26.98
N LEU A 18 -13.32 -2.54 26.35
CA LEU A 18 -14.23 -2.78 25.23
C LEU A 18 -15.12 -3.98 25.56
N GLY A 19 -15.94 -3.82 26.60
CA GLY A 19 -17.10 -4.67 26.87
C GLY A 19 -18.37 -3.85 26.66
N ASP A 20 -19.37 -4.44 26.01
CA ASP A 20 -20.69 -3.89 25.75
C ASP A 20 -21.34 -3.32 27.03
N ASP A 21 -21.15 -2.02 27.24
CA ASP A 21 -22.09 -1.15 27.91
C ASP A 21 -21.96 0.20 27.19
N PHE A 22 -23.03 0.58 26.49
CA PHE A 22 -23.24 1.94 26.00
C PHE A 22 -23.36 2.85 27.24
N VAL A 23 -22.22 3.26 27.80
CA VAL A 23 -22.17 4.26 28.86
C VAL A 23 -22.40 5.61 28.18
N GLU A 24 -23.63 6.13 28.32
CA GLU A 24 -23.90 7.55 28.12
C GLU A 24 -22.82 8.38 28.82
N PRO A 25 -22.34 9.48 28.21
CA PRO A 25 -21.29 10.29 28.80
C PRO A 25 -21.74 10.76 30.20
N PRO A 26 -20.83 10.83 31.18
CA PRO A 26 -21.16 11.31 32.52
C PRO A 26 -21.85 12.68 32.41
N ALA A 27 -22.92 12.87 33.17
CA ALA A 27 -23.79 14.05 33.15
C ALA A 27 -23.06 15.40 33.36
N SER A 28 -21.78 15.38 33.74
CA SER A 28 -20.90 16.55 33.82
C SER A 28 -20.38 17.07 32.47
N VAL A 29 -20.56 16.35 31.36
CA VAL A 29 -20.15 16.80 30.01
C VAL A 29 -21.32 17.35 29.19
N LEU A 30 -22.56 16.98 29.54
CA LEU A 30 -23.79 17.51 28.91
C LEU A 30 -24.27 18.83 29.53
N SER A 31 -23.76 19.24 30.69
CA SER A 31 -24.14 20.50 31.35
C SER A 31 -23.43 21.75 30.82
N ALA A 32 -22.56 21.62 29.81
CA ALA A 32 -21.79 22.73 29.23
C ALA A 32 -22.26 23.14 27.82
N MET A 33 -23.48 22.75 27.43
CA MET A 33 -24.19 23.42 26.35
C MET A 33 -25.07 24.50 26.98
N PRO A 34 -24.94 25.80 26.62
CA PRO A 34 -25.93 26.78 27.02
C PRO A 34 -27.27 26.40 26.36
N ASN A 35 -28.31 26.19 27.17
CA ASN A 35 -29.68 26.40 26.73
C ASN A 35 -29.86 27.91 26.63
N ASP A 36 -30.02 28.42 25.42
CA ASP A 36 -30.09 29.86 25.17
C ASP A 36 -31.50 30.23 24.72
N ASP A 37 -32.41 30.25 25.69
CA ASP A 37 -33.51 31.21 25.72
C ASP A 37 -33.14 32.21 26.83
N ASN A 38 -32.80 33.44 26.43
CA ASN A 38 -32.48 34.64 27.23
C ASN A 38 -30.98 34.93 27.46
N GLU A 39 -30.41 35.77 26.58
CA GLU A 39 -29.38 36.73 26.99
C GLU A 39 -29.84 38.14 26.58
N ASP A 40 -30.49 38.81 27.54
CA ASP A 40 -30.64 40.26 27.57
C ASP A 40 -29.38 40.91 28.18
N ASP A 41 -29.10 42.10 27.65
CA ASP A 41 -28.20 43.16 28.07
C ASP A 41 -27.89 43.24 29.59
N GLU A 42 -26.59 43.32 29.95
CA GLU A 42 -26.11 44.22 31.02
C GLU A 42 -24.57 44.30 31.03
N GLY A 43 -24.04 45.51 30.93
CA GLY A 43 -22.62 45.81 31.07
C GLY A 43 -22.22 46.17 32.50
N GLU A 44 -21.06 45.71 32.95
CA GLU A 44 -20.34 46.37 34.05
C GLU A 44 -18.83 46.45 33.79
N GLU A 45 -18.32 47.63 34.10
CA GLU A 45 -16.98 48.17 33.92
C GLU A 45 -16.06 47.73 35.07
N PHE A 46 -14.83 47.28 34.81
CA PHE A 46 -13.85 47.02 35.88
C PHE A 46 -12.49 47.69 35.62
N GLN A 47 -12.15 48.67 36.47
CA GLN A 47 -10.88 49.42 36.49
C GLN A 47 -9.76 48.66 37.21
N PRO A 48 -8.48 48.80 36.79
CA PRO A 48 -7.34 48.25 37.53
C PRO A 48 -6.76 49.25 38.55
N LYS A 49 -6.48 48.77 39.77
CA LYS A 49 -5.71 49.49 40.82
C LYS A 49 -4.23 49.08 40.82
N ALA A 50 -3.38 50.09 40.97
CA ALA A 50 -1.92 50.03 40.98
C ALA A 50 -1.31 49.60 42.34
N ALA A 51 -0.06 49.10 42.32
CA ALA A 51 0.84 49.11 43.48
C ALA A 51 2.35 49.22 43.11
N SER A 52 2.84 50.44 43.32
CA SER A 52 4.18 50.97 43.69
C SER A 52 5.35 50.06 44.18
N ARG A 53 6.50 50.24 43.50
CA ARG A 53 7.89 50.60 43.92
C ARG A 53 8.64 50.00 45.15
N GLY A 54 9.90 49.64 44.88
CA GLY A 54 11.13 49.84 45.70
C GLY A 54 12.25 48.85 45.30
N GLY A 55 13.55 49.13 45.14
CA GLY A 55 14.43 50.31 45.21
C GLY A 55 15.91 49.88 45.45
N ARG A 56 16.87 50.48 44.71
CA ARG A 56 18.35 50.57 44.92
C ARG A 56 19.22 49.30 44.73
N GLY A 57 20.44 49.34 44.16
CA GLY A 57 21.25 50.45 43.65
C GLY A 57 22.66 50.02 43.13
N THR A 58 23.25 50.93 42.34
CA THR A 58 24.70 51.25 42.14
C THR A 58 25.68 50.28 41.46
N ALA A 59 26.19 50.64 40.27
CA ALA A 59 27.55 51.16 40.04
C ALA A 59 27.84 51.48 38.55
N THR A 60 28.36 52.69 38.29
CA THR A 60 29.01 53.20 37.06
C THR A 60 30.54 52.94 37.09
N PRO A 61 31.44 53.36 36.14
CA PRO A 61 31.28 54.21 34.94
C PRO A 61 32.11 53.84 33.66
N GLY A 62 31.72 54.40 32.50
CA GLY A 62 32.64 55.25 31.73
C GLY A 62 32.99 54.91 30.26
N ARG A 63 32.94 55.98 29.43
CA ARG A 63 33.61 56.24 28.13
C ARG A 63 33.07 55.46 26.91
N GLY A 64 32.77 56.03 25.73
CA GLY A 64 33.05 57.35 25.15
C GLY A 64 33.85 57.19 23.85
N ARG A 65 33.35 57.80 22.75
CA ARG A 65 33.93 57.98 21.39
C ARG A 65 33.73 56.80 20.42
N GLY A 66 33.44 56.97 19.13
CA GLY A 66 33.32 58.15 18.28
C GLY A 66 33.08 57.73 16.82
N ARG A 67 32.29 58.54 16.09
CA ARG A 67 32.10 58.54 14.62
C ARG A 67 33.41 58.92 13.89
N PRO A 68 33.60 58.63 12.58
CA PRO A 68 33.03 59.44 11.46
C PRO A 68 32.59 58.60 10.21
N SER A 69 31.52 58.90 9.47
CA SER A 69 31.23 59.99 8.49
C SER A 69 31.82 59.82 7.06
N ARG A 70 30.89 59.70 6.09
CA ARG A 70 30.81 60.25 4.70
C ARG A 70 31.93 59.91 3.71
N THR A 71 31.59 59.46 2.49
CA THR A 71 31.26 60.25 1.27
C THR A 71 31.02 59.20 0.15
N GLY A 72 30.32 59.36 -0.98
CA GLY A 72 29.77 60.50 -1.71
C GLY A 72 29.84 60.21 -3.22
N ARG A 73 28.70 59.83 -3.82
CA ARG A 73 28.11 60.27 -5.12
C ARG A 73 28.95 60.38 -6.44
N LYS A 74 28.27 60.02 -7.55
CA LYS A 74 28.32 60.51 -8.97
C LYS A 74 29.20 59.68 -9.95
N THR A 75 28.93 59.49 -11.26
CA THR A 75 27.89 59.82 -12.28
C THR A 75 28.33 59.25 -13.65
N SER A 76 27.37 58.95 -14.56
CA SER A 76 27.44 59.04 -16.05
C SER A 76 28.40 58.06 -16.79
N GLY A 77 28.16 57.49 -17.99
CA GLY A 77 27.17 57.61 -19.06
C GLY A 77 27.84 57.31 -20.43
N THR A 78 27.09 56.79 -21.42
CA THR A 78 27.35 56.69 -22.91
C THR A 78 28.47 55.74 -23.43
N VAL A 79 28.48 55.09 -24.62
CA VAL A 79 27.56 54.59 -25.70
C VAL A 79 28.45 53.97 -26.83
N ASN A 80 27.86 53.14 -27.73
CA ASN A 80 28.29 52.57 -29.04
C ASN A 80 29.00 51.19 -29.03
N GLN A 81 28.47 50.11 -29.64
CA GLN A 81 28.05 49.73 -31.03
C GLN A 81 29.15 48.95 -31.79
N THR A 82 28.82 47.74 -32.26
CA THR A 82 29.05 47.09 -33.59
C THR A 82 28.59 45.61 -33.49
N ASP A 83 27.56 45.19 -34.25
CA ASP A 83 27.58 44.27 -35.44
C ASP A 83 27.81 42.79 -35.03
N GLU A 84 27.07 41.74 -35.40
CA GLU A 84 26.57 41.21 -36.70
C GLU A 84 25.68 39.96 -36.32
N ASP A 85 24.45 39.79 -36.79
CA ASP A 85 23.97 38.93 -37.89
C ASP A 85 23.42 37.53 -37.51
N GLU A 86 22.47 37.07 -38.34
CA GLU A 86 21.93 35.70 -38.56
C GLU A 86 20.80 35.09 -37.69
N MET A 87 19.58 35.17 -38.27
CA MET A 87 18.69 34.05 -38.68
C MET A 87 18.76 32.71 -37.93
N GLU A 88 17.64 32.28 -37.33
CA GLU A 88 17.31 30.85 -37.19
C GLU A 88 15.86 30.54 -37.56
N THR A 89 15.75 29.52 -38.41
CA THR A 89 14.56 28.91 -38.99
C THR A 89 14.08 27.71 -38.20
N SER A 90 12.76 27.58 -38.13
CA SER A 90 11.90 26.39 -38.05
C SER A 90 12.48 24.97 -37.91
N SER A 91 11.95 24.19 -36.95
CA SER A 91 11.56 22.76 -37.13
C SER A 91 10.52 22.36 -36.06
N VAL A 92 9.23 22.37 -36.38
CA VAL A 92 8.37 21.20 -36.69
C VAL A 92 8.66 19.93 -35.88
N THR A 93 7.76 19.62 -34.95
CA THR A 93 7.39 18.23 -34.61
C THR A 93 5.87 18.13 -34.53
N MET A 94 5.31 17.33 -35.44
CA MET A 94 3.89 17.02 -35.57
C MET A 94 3.48 16.00 -34.50
N SER A 95 2.36 16.22 -33.82
CA SER A 95 1.60 15.13 -33.22
C SER A 95 0.13 15.22 -33.65
N ILE A 96 -0.35 14.09 -34.14
CA ILE A 96 -1.61 13.88 -34.84
C ILE A 96 -2.76 13.89 -33.83
N GLY A 97 -3.65 14.87 -33.95
CA GLY A 97 -4.88 14.96 -33.17
C GLY A 97 -6.03 14.20 -33.84
N ASN A 98 -6.52 13.15 -33.19
CA ASN A 98 -7.77 12.49 -33.55
C ASN A 98 -8.96 13.39 -33.24
N ASN A 99 -9.68 13.78 -34.30
CA ASN A 99 -11.01 14.38 -34.22
C ASN A 99 -12.00 13.39 -33.60
N THR A 100 -12.63 13.77 -32.49
CA THR A 100 -13.98 13.30 -32.16
C THR A 100 -14.87 14.51 -31.96
N THR A 101 -15.68 14.75 -32.99
CA THR A 101 -16.79 15.70 -33.07
C THR A 101 -17.76 15.53 -31.90
N TYR A 102 -17.88 16.56 -31.06
CA TYR A 102 -19.12 16.83 -30.35
C TYR A 102 -19.87 17.92 -31.10
N VAL A 103 -21.10 17.58 -31.48
CA VAL A 103 -22.05 18.41 -32.22
C VAL A 103 -22.40 19.65 -31.40
N GLY A 104 -22.39 20.80 -32.06
CA GLY A 104 -22.61 22.10 -31.45
C GLY A 104 -24.03 22.30 -30.91
N ALA A 105 -24.08 23.07 -29.82
CA ALA A 105 -25.12 24.05 -29.59
C ALA A 105 -24.42 25.42 -29.53
N ALA A 106 -24.66 26.25 -30.53
CA ALA A 106 -24.25 27.65 -30.51
C ALA A 106 -25.32 28.45 -29.76
N GLN A 107 -24.93 29.25 -28.76
CA GLN A 107 -25.58 30.52 -28.38
C GLN A 107 -24.75 31.29 -27.32
N SER A 108 -24.47 32.57 -27.65
CA SER A 108 -23.90 33.70 -26.89
C SER A 108 -22.49 33.60 -26.26
N GLU A 109 -21.59 34.48 -26.70
CA GLU A 109 -20.39 34.87 -25.94
C GLU A 109 -20.79 35.54 -24.61
N GLU A 110 -20.87 34.75 -23.53
CA GLU A 110 -21.09 35.29 -22.17
C GLU A 110 -19.79 35.90 -21.62
N LYS A 111 -19.73 37.23 -21.55
CA LYS A 111 -18.57 38.04 -21.12
C LYS A 111 -18.42 38.21 -19.60
N GLY A 112 -18.74 37.20 -18.78
CA GLY A 112 -18.73 37.31 -17.31
C GLY A 112 -17.37 36.96 -16.66
N TYR A 113 -17.08 37.50 -15.46
CA TYR A 113 -15.86 37.18 -14.67
C TYR A 113 -15.69 35.66 -14.42
N PHE A 114 -16.80 34.95 -14.19
CA PHE A 114 -16.81 33.49 -14.02
C PHE A 114 -16.19 32.77 -15.22
N HIS A 115 -16.60 33.11 -16.45
CA HIS A 115 -16.10 32.46 -17.66
C HIS A 115 -14.62 32.76 -17.92
N HIS A 116 -14.15 33.97 -17.61
CA HIS A 116 -12.74 34.34 -17.73
C HIS A 116 -11.86 33.50 -16.78
N LEU A 117 -12.29 33.34 -15.52
CA LEU A 117 -11.59 32.54 -14.53
C LEU A 117 -11.67 31.04 -14.85
N LEU A 118 -12.81 30.54 -15.35
CA LEU A 118 -12.95 29.15 -15.77
C LEU A 118 -12.08 28.81 -16.99
N ALA A 119 -11.97 29.72 -17.95
CA ALA A 119 -11.12 29.55 -19.13
C ALA A 119 -9.62 29.61 -18.80
N GLY A 120 -9.24 30.30 -17.73
CA GLY A 120 -7.86 30.37 -17.23
C GLY A 120 -6.87 31.08 -18.17
N LYS A 121 -7.35 31.95 -19.06
CA LYS A 121 -6.54 32.64 -20.08
C LYS A 121 -6.17 34.08 -19.70
N THR A 122 -6.87 34.68 -18.74
CA THR A 122 -6.69 36.09 -18.36
C THR A 122 -5.94 36.19 -17.03
N ASN A 123 -5.03 37.16 -16.91
CA ASN A 123 -4.35 37.45 -15.65
C ASN A 123 -5.37 38.00 -14.63
N ILE A 124 -5.41 37.40 -13.43
CA ILE A 124 -6.37 37.74 -12.38
C ILE A 124 -6.21 39.19 -11.90
N GLN A 125 -4.97 39.70 -11.82
CA GLN A 125 -4.71 41.09 -11.45
C GLN A 125 -5.39 42.06 -12.43
N VAL A 126 -5.35 41.77 -13.73
CA VAL A 126 -6.00 42.61 -14.76
C VAL A 126 -7.51 42.63 -14.58
N LEU A 127 -8.12 41.49 -14.24
CA LEU A 127 -9.57 41.43 -13.97
C LEU A 127 -9.96 42.23 -12.73
N VAL A 128 -9.14 42.20 -11.68
CA VAL A 128 -9.34 42.98 -10.46
C VAL A 128 -9.20 44.48 -10.74
N ASP A 129 -8.17 44.89 -11.48
CA ASP A 129 -7.96 46.29 -11.85
C ASP A 129 -9.13 46.83 -12.69
N GLN A 130 -9.60 46.05 -13.67
CA GLN A 130 -10.79 46.39 -14.47
C GLN A 130 -12.06 46.53 -13.62
N TRP A 131 -12.24 45.67 -12.63
CA TRP A 131 -13.37 45.78 -11.72
C TRP A 131 -13.28 47.04 -10.86
N ILE A 132 -12.08 47.38 -10.36
CA ILE A 132 -11.83 48.59 -9.58
C ILE A 132 -12.13 49.85 -10.41
N ASP A 133 -11.66 49.91 -11.65
CA ASP A 133 -11.95 51.02 -12.56
C ASP A 133 -13.46 51.15 -12.82
N SER A 134 -14.15 50.03 -12.99
CA SER A 134 -15.60 49.99 -13.19
C SER A 134 -16.36 50.46 -11.94
N TYR A 135 -15.90 50.09 -10.75
CA TYR A 135 -16.48 50.53 -9.47
C TYR A 135 -16.29 52.03 -9.25
N GLN A 136 -15.14 52.59 -9.64
CA GLN A 136 -14.90 54.04 -9.58
C GLN A 136 -15.77 54.80 -10.58
N ALA A 137 -16.11 54.19 -11.73
CA ALA A 137 -17.01 54.77 -12.72
C ALA A 137 -18.48 54.70 -12.30
N ASN A 138 -18.95 53.54 -11.85
CA ASN A 138 -20.32 53.30 -11.41
C ASN A 138 -20.39 52.17 -10.37
N ARG A 139 -20.61 52.55 -9.10
CA ARG A 139 -20.57 51.63 -7.96
C ARG A 139 -21.65 50.55 -8.03
N ASP A 140 -22.88 50.91 -8.41
CA ASP A 140 -24.02 49.99 -8.41
C ASP A 140 -23.88 48.93 -9.50
N GLU A 141 -23.45 49.34 -10.70
CA GLU A 141 -23.25 48.44 -11.84
C GLU A 141 -22.11 47.45 -11.56
N ALA A 142 -20.98 47.93 -11.05
CA ALA A 142 -19.85 47.08 -10.69
C ALA A 142 -20.19 46.10 -9.55
N LEU A 143 -21.01 46.51 -8.56
CA LEU A 143 -21.49 45.61 -7.53
C LEU A 143 -22.41 44.53 -8.10
N ILE A 144 -23.36 44.88 -8.98
CA ILE A 144 -24.24 43.89 -9.62
C ILE A 144 -23.42 42.84 -10.39
N GLU A 145 -22.38 43.26 -11.12
CA GLU A 145 -21.47 42.33 -11.82
C GLU A 145 -20.72 41.41 -10.86
N LEU A 146 -20.26 41.93 -9.72
CA LEU A 146 -19.60 41.14 -8.68
C LEU A 146 -20.56 40.16 -8.00
N MET A 147 -21.80 40.58 -7.74
CA MET A 147 -22.84 39.70 -7.20
C MET A 147 -23.17 38.58 -8.19
N GLN A 148 -23.30 38.91 -9.48
CA GLN A 148 -23.53 37.93 -10.53
C GLN A 148 -22.38 36.91 -10.62
N PHE A 149 -21.13 37.36 -10.47
CA PHE A 149 -19.97 36.47 -10.44
C PHE A 149 -20.08 35.38 -9.34
N PHE A 150 -20.53 35.72 -8.14
CA PHE A 150 -20.72 34.74 -7.07
C PHE A 150 -21.89 33.79 -7.33
N LEU A 151 -22.96 34.26 -7.96
CA LEU A 151 -24.09 33.43 -8.37
C LEU A 151 -23.70 32.43 -9.47
N ASP A 152 -23.01 32.90 -10.51
CA ASP A 152 -22.50 32.08 -11.62
C ASP A 152 -21.51 31.03 -11.08
N SER A 153 -20.63 31.42 -10.16
CA SER A 153 -19.68 30.52 -9.48
C SER A 153 -20.37 29.45 -8.63
N SER A 154 -21.60 29.71 -8.20
CA SER A 154 -22.46 28.75 -7.50
C SER A 154 -23.20 27.82 -8.48
N GLY A 155 -23.11 28.05 -9.80
CA GLY A 155 -23.81 27.28 -10.83
C GLY A 155 -25.25 27.76 -11.09
N CYS A 156 -25.64 28.91 -10.54
CA CYS A 156 -26.94 29.51 -10.82
C CYS A 156 -26.95 30.11 -12.23
N LYS A 157 -27.98 29.84 -13.02
CA LYS A 157 -28.14 30.39 -14.39
C LYS A 157 -28.96 31.70 -14.41
N GLY A 158 -29.46 32.15 -13.26
CA GLY A 158 -30.26 33.37 -13.12
C GLY A 158 -29.41 34.62 -13.32
N LYS A 159 -30.00 35.69 -13.88
CA LYS A 159 -29.34 36.99 -14.08
C LYS A 159 -29.93 38.05 -13.15
N LEU A 160 -29.06 38.77 -12.45
CA LEU A 160 -29.43 39.92 -11.63
C LEU A 160 -29.75 41.12 -12.50
N THR A 161 -30.89 41.75 -12.24
CA THR A 161 -31.29 43.00 -12.89
C THR A 161 -31.13 44.18 -11.95
N GLN A 162 -30.86 45.36 -12.51
CA GLN A 162 -30.75 46.59 -11.72
C GLN A 162 -32.06 46.92 -10.96
N THR A 163 -33.21 46.48 -11.46
CA THR A 163 -34.49 46.62 -10.74
C THR A 163 -34.56 45.74 -9.50
N MET A 164 -34.03 44.51 -9.55
CA MET A 164 -33.96 43.63 -8.39
C MET A 164 -33.01 44.20 -7.34
N TYR A 165 -31.84 44.70 -7.75
CA TYR A 165 -30.87 45.32 -6.86
C TYR A 165 -31.43 46.54 -6.10
N LEU A 166 -32.20 47.39 -6.76
CA LEU A 166 -32.75 48.61 -6.15
C LEU A 166 -34.02 48.39 -5.31
N LYS A 167 -34.73 47.26 -5.49
CA LYS A 167 -36.08 47.06 -4.91
C LYS A 167 -36.21 45.86 -3.98
N MET A 168 -35.20 45.00 -3.92
CA MET A 168 -35.26 43.76 -3.14
C MET A 168 -34.07 43.70 -2.19
N GLU A 169 -34.33 43.21 -0.98
CA GLU A 169 -33.26 42.81 -0.06
C GLU A 169 -32.49 41.61 -0.62
N HIS A 170 -31.21 41.46 -0.23
CA HIS A 170 -30.36 40.38 -0.73
C HIS A 170 -30.97 38.99 -0.52
N VAL A 171 -31.67 38.76 0.59
CA VAL A 171 -32.32 37.47 0.89
C VAL A 171 -33.44 37.15 -0.10
N ASP A 172 -34.27 38.15 -0.44
CA ASP A 172 -35.37 37.99 -1.38
C ASP A 172 -34.86 37.81 -2.82
N MET A 173 -33.80 38.54 -3.17
CA MET A 173 -33.08 38.36 -4.43
C MET A 173 -32.57 36.92 -4.57
N LEU A 174 -31.89 36.39 -3.54
CA LEU A 174 -31.38 35.02 -3.54
C LEU A 174 -32.50 33.99 -3.62
N ARG A 175 -33.63 34.22 -2.93
CA ARG A 175 -34.80 33.33 -3.02
C ARG A 175 -35.33 33.27 -4.45
N ALA A 176 -35.46 34.42 -5.14
CA ALA A 176 -35.83 34.45 -6.54
C ALA A 176 -34.82 33.71 -7.44
N MET A 177 -33.53 33.80 -7.14
CA MET A 177 -32.49 33.09 -7.90
C MET A 177 -32.51 31.57 -7.72
N THR A 178 -33.14 31.03 -6.67
CA THR A 178 -33.17 29.57 -6.43
C THR A 178 -33.92 28.80 -7.52
N GLU A 179 -34.89 29.42 -8.20
CA GLU A 179 -35.67 28.81 -9.29
C GLU A 179 -34.85 28.58 -10.57
N HIS A 180 -33.66 29.19 -10.66
CA HIS A 180 -32.79 29.12 -11.84
C HIS A 180 -31.68 28.06 -11.72
N PHE A 181 -31.78 27.14 -10.77
CA PHE A 181 -30.94 25.95 -10.72
C PHE A 181 -31.50 24.82 -11.57
N ASP A 182 -30.60 24.00 -12.08
CA ASP A 182 -30.93 22.81 -12.84
C ASP A 182 -31.32 21.67 -11.89
N GLU A 183 -32.56 21.18 -11.95
CA GLU A 183 -33.06 20.11 -11.08
C GLU A 183 -32.36 18.76 -11.34
N ASP A 184 -31.81 18.56 -12.55
CA ASP A 184 -31.22 17.29 -12.98
C ASP A 184 -29.76 17.13 -12.53
N THR A 185 -29.10 18.19 -12.06
CA THR A 185 -27.68 18.16 -11.68
C THR A 185 -27.44 18.61 -10.25
N SER A 186 -26.82 17.74 -9.44
CA SER A 186 -26.36 18.10 -8.09
C SER A 186 -24.95 18.72 -8.06
N GLU A 187 -24.28 18.82 -9.21
CA GLU A 187 -22.93 19.36 -9.32
C GLU A 187 -22.93 20.87 -9.59
N TYR A 188 -21.97 21.58 -9.01
CA TYR A 188 -21.76 23.02 -9.20
C TYR A 188 -20.26 23.33 -9.25
N PRO A 189 -19.83 24.48 -9.83
CA PRO A 189 -18.44 24.71 -10.24
C PRO A 189 -17.37 24.46 -9.16
N ILE A 190 -17.69 24.73 -7.88
CA ILE A 190 -16.76 24.51 -6.75
C ILE A 190 -16.55 23.02 -6.44
N ILE A 191 -17.50 22.12 -6.73
CA ILE A 191 -17.36 20.67 -6.46
C ILE A 191 -17.14 19.83 -7.73
N MET A 192 -17.27 20.41 -8.92
CA MET A 192 -17.07 19.68 -10.17
C MET A 192 -15.67 19.09 -10.30
N SER A 193 -15.61 17.89 -10.87
CA SER A 193 -14.38 17.17 -11.16
C SER A 193 -13.77 17.63 -12.50
N GLY A 194 -12.46 17.42 -12.68
CA GLY A 194 -11.73 17.83 -13.89
C GLY A 194 -10.72 18.96 -13.66
N LEU A 195 -9.69 19.01 -14.50
CA LEU A 195 -8.54 19.91 -14.35
C LEU A 195 -8.95 21.39 -14.42
N GLN A 196 -9.91 21.74 -15.29
CA GLN A 196 -10.42 23.10 -15.44
C GLN A 196 -11.08 23.62 -14.15
N TYR A 197 -11.93 22.81 -13.51
CA TYR A 197 -12.61 23.18 -12.26
C TYR A 197 -11.65 23.16 -11.06
N LYS A 198 -10.61 22.30 -11.08
CA LYS A 198 -9.53 22.36 -10.08
C LYS A 198 -8.77 23.69 -10.14
N LYS A 199 -8.43 24.17 -11.34
CA LYS A 199 -7.81 25.49 -11.52
C LYS A 199 -8.77 26.62 -11.14
N PHE A 200 -10.03 26.54 -11.56
CA PHE A 200 -11.07 27.52 -11.22
C PHE A 200 -11.19 27.74 -9.71
N ARG A 201 -11.21 26.69 -8.87
CA ARG A 201 -11.25 26.85 -7.40
C ARG A 201 -10.10 27.69 -6.85
N SER A 202 -8.88 27.46 -7.34
CA SER A 202 -7.69 28.24 -6.96
C SER A 202 -7.80 29.68 -7.46
N SER A 203 -8.16 29.87 -8.73
CA SER A 203 -8.30 31.21 -9.33
C SER A 203 -9.45 32.02 -8.72
N PHE A 204 -10.56 31.38 -8.34
CA PHE A 204 -11.66 31.99 -7.61
C PHE A 204 -11.19 32.51 -6.25
N SER A 205 -10.48 31.68 -5.49
CA SER A 205 -9.94 32.06 -4.19
C SER A 205 -8.93 33.21 -4.30
N GLU A 206 -8.05 33.14 -5.31
CA GLU A 206 -7.04 34.17 -5.58
C GLU A 206 -7.68 35.50 -6.01
N PHE A 207 -8.68 35.46 -6.88
CA PHE A 207 -9.43 36.65 -7.31
C PHE A 207 -10.05 37.38 -6.11
N VAL A 208 -10.75 36.66 -5.23
CA VAL A 208 -11.38 37.25 -4.03
C VAL A 208 -10.34 37.89 -3.11
N VAL A 209 -9.22 37.20 -2.85
CA VAL A 209 -8.16 37.74 -1.98
C VAL A 209 -7.50 38.97 -2.61
N LEU A 210 -7.18 38.94 -3.91
CA LEU A 210 -6.56 40.06 -4.62
C LEU A 210 -7.49 41.27 -4.70
N LEU A 211 -8.79 41.06 -4.95
CA LEU A 211 -9.78 42.11 -4.98
C LEU A 211 -9.79 42.93 -3.69
N ILE A 212 -9.88 42.25 -2.54
CA ILE A 212 -9.91 42.90 -1.23
C ILE A 212 -8.57 43.59 -0.92
N LYS A 213 -7.43 42.97 -1.28
CA LYS A 213 -6.11 43.58 -1.10
C LYS A 213 -5.90 44.85 -1.94
N GLN A 214 -6.36 44.87 -3.18
CA GLN A 214 -6.25 46.07 -4.03
C GLN A 214 -7.24 47.17 -3.61
N ALA A 215 -8.43 46.78 -3.13
CA ALA A 215 -9.40 47.72 -2.57
C ALA A 215 -8.95 48.34 -1.22
N SER A 216 -7.94 47.76 -0.55
CA SER A 216 -7.54 48.17 0.81
C SER A 216 -6.91 49.55 0.92
N TYR A 217 -6.57 50.19 -0.20
CA TYR A 217 -5.98 51.53 -0.21
C TYR A 217 -7.00 52.66 -0.01
N SER A 218 -8.26 52.44 -0.41
CA SER A 218 -9.30 53.49 -0.33
C SER A 218 -10.72 52.93 -0.35
N ILE A 219 -11.03 52.02 -1.26
CA ILE A 219 -12.39 51.53 -1.53
C ILE A 219 -12.98 50.79 -0.33
N ILE A 220 -12.16 50.03 0.40
CA ILE A 220 -12.65 49.23 1.54
C ILE A 220 -13.23 50.09 2.69
N TYR A 221 -12.85 51.36 2.76
CA TYR A 221 -13.27 52.31 3.81
C TYR A 221 -14.39 53.26 3.34
N ASP A 222 -14.98 53.02 2.16
CA ASP A 222 -16.02 53.89 1.59
C ASP A 222 -17.44 53.67 2.16
N GLN A 223 -17.57 52.77 3.14
CA GLN A 223 -18.82 52.37 3.79
C GLN A 223 -19.89 51.87 2.81
N TYR A 224 -19.48 51.33 1.67
CA TYR A 224 -20.39 50.85 0.64
C TYR A 224 -20.00 49.49 0.09
N MET A 225 -18.78 49.36 -0.45
CA MET A 225 -18.35 48.15 -1.17
C MET A 225 -18.37 46.90 -0.30
N ILE A 226 -17.66 46.95 0.83
CA ILE A 226 -17.46 45.80 1.69
C ILE A 226 -18.74 45.42 2.46
N ASP A 227 -19.55 46.41 2.85
CA ASP A 227 -20.81 46.17 3.55
C ASP A 227 -21.81 45.41 2.66
N ASN A 228 -21.98 45.85 1.40
CA ASN A 228 -22.83 45.15 0.44
C ASN A 228 -22.28 43.75 0.10
N LEU A 229 -20.97 43.63 -0.10
CA LEU A 229 -20.33 42.36 -0.42
C LEU A 229 -20.48 41.36 0.72
N VAL A 230 -20.13 41.74 1.95
CA VAL A 230 -20.18 40.85 3.11
C VAL A 230 -21.63 40.51 3.47
N THR A 231 -22.57 41.45 3.32
CA THR A 231 -24.01 41.18 3.52
C THR A 231 -24.53 40.15 2.53
N LEU A 232 -24.22 40.29 1.23
CA LEU A 232 -24.58 39.30 0.22
C LEU A 232 -23.97 37.92 0.53
N LEU A 233 -22.67 37.87 0.81
CA LEU A 233 -21.98 36.60 1.03
C LEU A 233 -22.47 35.91 2.31
N THR A 234 -22.85 36.68 3.33
CA THR A 234 -23.49 36.16 4.54
C THR A 234 -24.85 35.53 4.19
N ALA A 235 -25.69 36.22 3.40
CA ALA A 235 -26.96 35.69 2.92
C ALA A 235 -26.80 34.42 2.05
N LEU A 236 -25.78 34.37 1.17
CA LEU A 236 -25.44 33.17 0.41
C LEU A 236 -25.05 32.01 1.34
N SER A 237 -24.24 32.29 2.37
CA SER A 237 -23.77 31.30 3.34
C SER A 237 -24.85 30.77 4.29
N ASP A 238 -25.97 31.47 4.42
CA ASP A 238 -27.13 31.02 5.20
C ASP A 238 -28.22 30.36 4.34
N SER A 239 -28.03 30.34 3.02
CA SER A 239 -28.99 29.74 2.08
C SER A 239 -29.19 28.24 2.37
N PRO A 240 -30.43 27.71 2.27
CA PRO A 240 -30.67 26.27 2.32
C PRO A 240 -30.06 25.53 1.12
N VAL A 241 -29.86 26.22 -0.02
CA VAL A 241 -29.26 25.65 -1.23
C VAL A 241 -27.77 25.43 -1.02
N ARG A 242 -27.34 24.16 -1.06
CA ARG A 242 -25.94 23.76 -0.84
C ARG A 242 -24.95 24.51 -1.75
N ALA A 243 -25.31 24.73 -3.02
CA ALA A 243 -24.43 25.38 -3.99
C ALA A 243 -24.12 26.83 -3.62
N PHE A 244 -25.13 27.61 -3.25
CA PHE A 244 -24.97 28.96 -2.70
C PHE A 244 -24.22 28.94 -1.38
N ARG A 245 -24.62 28.06 -0.45
CA ARG A 245 -24.02 27.99 0.88
C ARG A 245 -22.52 27.70 0.80
N HIS A 246 -22.12 26.68 0.05
CA HIS A 246 -20.72 26.30 -0.10
C HIS A 246 -19.90 27.41 -0.76
N THR A 247 -20.39 27.98 -1.86
CA THR A 247 -19.67 29.01 -2.62
C THR A 247 -19.56 30.32 -1.84
N GLY A 248 -20.65 30.75 -1.19
CA GLY A 248 -20.69 31.93 -0.33
C GLY A 248 -19.78 31.80 0.88
N THR A 249 -19.79 30.65 1.56
CA THR A 249 -18.84 30.38 2.66
C THR A 249 -17.39 30.41 2.18
N LEU A 250 -17.06 29.79 1.04
CA LEU A 250 -15.70 29.87 0.50
C LEU A 250 -15.28 31.32 0.24
N ALA A 251 -16.12 32.09 -0.44
CA ALA A 251 -15.85 33.49 -0.77
C ALA A 251 -15.61 34.34 0.47
N VAL A 252 -16.52 34.28 1.46
CA VAL A 252 -16.43 35.14 2.64
C VAL A 252 -15.27 34.77 3.56
N LEU A 253 -14.91 33.48 3.65
CA LEU A 253 -13.71 33.08 4.37
C LEU A 253 -12.44 33.56 3.65
N LYS A 254 -12.44 33.63 2.31
CA LYS A 254 -11.32 34.25 1.55
C LYS A 254 -11.27 35.77 1.70
N VAL A 255 -12.40 36.45 1.81
CA VAL A 255 -12.47 37.85 2.22
C VAL A 255 -11.84 38.03 3.60
N MET A 256 -12.22 37.19 4.58
CA MET A 256 -11.63 37.19 5.92
C MET A 256 -10.11 37.01 5.88
N THR A 257 -9.61 36.03 5.10
CA THR A 257 -8.16 35.81 4.92
C THR A 257 -7.44 37.07 4.41
N ALA A 258 -8.03 37.78 3.44
CA ALA A 258 -7.47 39.04 2.96
C ALA A 258 -7.50 40.16 4.02
N LEU A 259 -8.57 40.24 4.82
CA LEU A 259 -8.69 41.20 5.93
C LEU A 259 -7.65 40.93 7.02
N VAL A 260 -7.33 39.67 7.33
CA VAL A 260 -6.27 39.31 8.28
C VAL A 260 -4.90 39.82 7.79
N ASP A 261 -4.58 39.64 6.50
CA ASP A 261 -3.35 40.15 5.90
C ASP A 261 -3.26 41.69 5.93
N ILE A 262 -4.38 42.36 5.65
CA ILE A 262 -4.50 43.81 5.73
C ILE A 262 -4.31 44.28 7.18
N ALA A 263 -4.97 43.64 8.15
CA ALA A 263 -4.84 43.95 9.57
C ALA A 263 -3.40 43.80 10.06
N LEU A 264 -2.71 42.73 9.66
CA LEU A 264 -1.28 42.56 9.94
C LEU A 264 -0.45 43.67 9.32
N THR A 265 -0.71 44.04 8.07
CA THR A 265 -0.02 45.13 7.38
C THR A 265 -0.22 46.47 8.10
N ILE A 266 -1.44 46.78 8.51
CA ILE A 266 -1.77 47.98 9.29
C ILE A 266 -1.06 47.95 10.64
N SER A 267 -1.05 46.82 11.35
CA SER A 267 -0.33 46.65 12.62
C SER A 267 1.16 46.95 12.47
N ILE A 268 1.80 46.41 11.42
CA ILE A 268 3.22 46.67 11.14
C ILE A 268 3.45 48.15 10.83
N GLN A 269 2.58 48.77 10.04
CA GLN A 269 2.65 50.21 9.72
C GLN A 269 2.45 51.08 10.97
N LYS A 270 1.55 50.69 11.87
CA LYS A 270 1.30 51.36 13.16
C LYS A 270 2.54 51.31 14.03
N ASP A 271 3.20 50.15 14.16
CA ASP A 271 4.45 50.00 14.91
C ASP A 271 5.61 50.80 14.30
N GLN A 272 5.70 50.86 12.97
CA GLN A 272 6.67 51.70 12.28
C GLN A 272 6.40 53.18 12.53
N CYS A 273 5.14 53.62 12.43
CA CYS A 273 4.72 54.99 12.70
C CYS A 273 4.98 55.39 14.16
N GLN A 274 4.71 54.48 15.10
CA GLN A 274 4.96 54.66 16.53
C GLN A 274 6.45 54.84 16.82
N ARG A 275 7.32 53.98 16.26
CA ARG A 275 8.78 54.13 16.38
C ARG A 275 9.30 55.44 15.79
N GLN A 276 8.76 55.87 14.64
CA GLN A 276 9.12 57.15 14.03
C GLN A 276 8.69 58.33 14.89
N TYR A 277 7.49 58.27 15.46
CA TYR A 277 6.97 59.28 16.39
C TYR A 277 7.85 59.40 17.64
N GLU A 278 8.20 58.28 18.27
CA GLU A 278 9.08 58.26 19.44
C GLU A 278 10.48 58.78 19.13
N ALA A 279 11.06 58.37 18.00
CA ALA A 279 12.37 58.85 17.56
C ALA A 279 12.39 60.37 17.31
N GLU A 280 11.32 60.93 16.74
CA GLU A 280 11.20 62.38 16.53
C GLU A 280 10.96 63.12 17.85
N ARG A 281 10.17 62.54 18.76
CA ARG A 281 9.87 63.09 20.09
C ARG A 281 11.12 63.18 20.98
N GLN A 282 11.99 62.18 20.91
CA GLN A 282 13.24 62.11 21.68
C GLN A 282 14.33 63.10 21.22
N LYS A 283 14.16 63.78 20.08
CA LYS A 283 15.11 64.82 19.65
C LYS A 283 15.07 66.03 20.58
N SER A 284 16.22 66.69 20.71
CA SER A 284 16.35 67.95 21.45
C SER A 284 15.47 69.05 20.84
N SER A 285 15.00 69.99 21.67
CA SER A 285 14.03 71.03 21.27
C SER A 285 14.42 71.78 19.98
N ALA A 286 15.72 72.05 19.77
CA ALA A 286 16.24 72.73 18.58
C ALA A 286 16.26 71.87 17.29
N ARG A 287 16.10 70.54 17.38
CA ARG A 287 16.12 69.59 16.26
C ARG A 287 14.79 68.86 16.05
N ARG A 288 13.80 69.14 16.90
CA ARG A 288 12.48 68.54 16.86
C ARG A 288 11.61 69.33 15.88
N ALA A 289 11.12 68.66 14.84
CA ALA A 289 10.16 69.25 13.92
C ALA A 289 8.74 69.04 14.45
N ALA A 290 8.09 70.11 14.94
CA ALA A 290 6.73 70.06 15.48
C ALA A 290 5.71 69.59 14.42
N ASP A 291 5.82 70.11 13.19
CA ASP A 291 4.93 69.75 12.07
C ASP A 291 5.04 68.26 11.70
N ARG A 292 6.24 67.68 11.82
CA ARG A 292 6.46 66.24 11.57
C ARG A 292 5.84 65.38 12.67
N LEU A 293 5.91 65.82 13.93
CA LEU A 293 5.22 65.13 15.04
C LEU A 293 3.71 65.18 14.87
N ASP A 294 3.17 66.32 14.43
CA ASP A 294 1.73 66.46 14.15
C ASP A 294 1.29 65.54 13.00
N THR A 295 2.04 65.53 11.89
CA THR A 295 1.79 64.64 10.75
C THR A 295 1.82 63.16 11.16
N LEU A 296 2.82 62.74 11.94
CA LEU A 296 2.91 61.37 12.45
C LEU A 296 1.78 61.03 13.43
N THR A 297 1.30 62.00 14.21
CA THR A 297 0.17 61.82 15.13
C THR A 297 -1.14 61.63 14.35
N THR A 298 -1.37 62.45 13.33
CA THR A 298 -2.53 62.35 12.45
C THR A 298 -2.53 61.02 11.70
N LYS A 299 -1.40 60.63 11.10
CA LYS A 299 -1.25 59.34 10.41
C LYS A 299 -1.47 58.15 11.35
N ARG A 300 -1.01 58.25 12.60
CA ARG A 300 -1.24 57.19 13.60
C ARG A 300 -2.73 57.05 13.95
N LYS A 301 -3.45 58.16 14.11
CA LYS A 301 -4.91 58.15 14.36
C LYS A 301 -5.67 57.57 13.17
N GLU A 302 -5.26 57.89 11.95
CA GLU A 302 -5.84 57.32 10.72
C GLU A 302 -5.63 55.80 10.66
N LEU A 303 -4.41 55.33 10.86
CA LEU A 303 -4.10 53.89 10.90
C LEU A 303 -4.89 53.15 12.01
N GLU A 304 -5.10 53.81 13.16
CA GLU A 304 -5.89 53.25 14.25
C GLU A 304 -7.40 53.20 13.94
N GLY A 305 -7.94 54.19 13.24
CA GLY A 305 -9.31 54.16 12.70
C GLY A 305 -9.48 53.00 11.72
N ASN A 306 -8.59 52.88 10.75
CA ASN A 306 -8.60 51.82 9.75
C ASN A 306 -8.47 50.43 10.39
N GLU A 307 -7.61 50.28 11.39
CA GLU A 307 -7.46 49.02 12.14
C GLU A 307 -8.78 48.60 12.82
N ASN A 308 -9.49 49.56 13.42
CA ASN A 308 -10.76 49.29 14.10
C ASN A 308 -11.87 48.89 13.11
N GLU A 309 -11.94 49.53 11.94
CA GLU A 309 -12.90 49.15 10.90
C GLU A 309 -12.62 47.75 10.36
N ILE A 310 -11.35 47.42 10.03
CA ILE A 310 -10.97 46.07 9.59
C ILE A 310 -11.29 45.02 10.66
N LYS A 311 -11.04 45.31 11.95
CA LYS A 311 -11.43 44.42 13.06
C LYS A 311 -12.94 44.23 13.16
N SER A 312 -13.71 45.29 12.91
CA SER A 312 -15.18 45.21 12.89
C SER A 312 -15.66 44.26 11.79
N PHE A 313 -15.15 44.39 10.56
CA PHE A 313 -15.49 43.50 9.45
C PHE A 313 -15.08 42.05 9.72
N MET A 314 -13.88 41.84 10.29
CA MET A 314 -13.42 40.51 10.69
C MET A 314 -14.36 39.88 11.73
N ASN A 315 -14.79 40.65 12.73
CA ASN A 315 -15.71 40.18 13.77
C ASN A 315 -17.08 39.85 13.19
N PHE A 316 -17.60 40.69 12.29
CA PHE A 316 -18.85 40.46 11.60
C PHE A 316 -18.82 39.15 10.79
N ILE A 317 -17.77 38.90 10.01
CA ILE A 317 -17.64 37.64 9.26
C ILE A 317 -17.50 36.44 10.20
N PHE A 318 -16.72 36.59 11.27
CA PHE A 318 -16.51 35.50 12.23
C PHE A 318 -17.81 35.10 12.92
N LYS A 319 -18.54 36.07 13.47
CA LYS A 319 -19.83 35.84 14.15
C LYS A 319 -20.97 35.54 13.18
N GLY A 320 -21.01 36.16 12.01
CA GLY A 320 -22.09 35.99 11.04
C GLY A 320 -21.98 34.72 10.21
N VAL A 321 -20.77 34.22 9.97
CA VAL A 321 -20.56 33.06 9.09
C VAL A 321 -19.80 31.93 9.80
N PHE A 322 -18.60 32.20 10.31
CA PHE A 322 -17.71 31.12 10.77
C PHE A 322 -18.35 30.27 11.86
N ILE A 323 -18.90 30.88 12.91
CA ILE A 323 -19.52 30.15 14.04
C ILE A 323 -20.75 29.31 13.63
N HIS A 324 -21.35 29.59 12.48
CA HIS A 324 -22.49 28.83 11.97
C HIS A 324 -22.03 27.73 11.01
N ARG A 325 -20.99 28.01 10.19
CA ARG A 325 -20.54 27.14 9.11
C ARG A 325 -19.48 26.11 9.51
N TYR A 326 -18.71 26.33 10.57
CA TYR A 326 -17.77 25.31 11.07
C TYR A 326 -18.45 24.00 11.50
N ARG A 327 -19.76 24.08 11.77
CA ARG A 327 -20.66 22.99 12.15
C ARG A 327 -21.75 22.70 11.10
N ASP A 328 -21.50 23.04 9.83
CA ASP A 328 -22.42 22.75 8.73
C ASP A 328 -22.68 21.25 8.58
N ILE A 329 -23.86 20.88 8.10
CA ILE A 329 -24.20 19.49 7.77
C ILE A 329 -23.29 18.94 6.64
N VAL A 330 -22.80 19.81 5.76
CA VAL A 330 -21.90 19.47 4.65
C VAL A 330 -20.44 19.46 5.13
N PRO A 331 -19.73 18.32 5.05
CA PRO A 331 -18.35 18.21 5.54
C PRO A 331 -17.36 19.11 4.81
N ASP A 332 -17.52 19.30 3.49
CA ASP A 332 -16.64 20.18 2.69
C ASP A 332 -16.61 21.61 3.25
N ILE A 333 -17.75 22.11 3.71
CA ILE A 333 -17.88 23.45 4.29
C ILE A 333 -17.14 23.53 5.64
N ARG A 334 -17.28 22.50 6.48
CA ARG A 334 -16.53 22.41 7.75
C ARG A 334 -15.02 22.37 7.50
N CYS A 335 -14.58 21.63 6.48
CA CYS A 335 -13.19 21.57 6.05
C CYS A 335 -12.65 22.93 5.61
N LEU A 336 -13.45 23.72 4.86
CA LEU A 336 -13.07 25.09 4.49
C LEU A 336 -12.85 25.95 5.73
N CYS A 337 -13.77 25.92 6.70
CA CYS A 337 -13.63 26.66 7.95
C CYS A 337 -12.33 26.31 8.68
N MET A 338 -12.03 25.01 8.86
CA MET A 338 -10.82 24.60 9.57
C MET A 338 -9.53 24.97 8.82
N SER A 339 -9.55 24.89 7.48
CA SER A 339 -8.40 25.26 6.66
C SER A 339 -8.11 26.75 6.77
N GLU A 340 -9.12 27.61 6.62
CA GLU A 340 -8.92 29.07 6.70
C GLU A 340 -8.58 29.52 8.12
N LEU A 341 -9.16 28.91 9.16
CA LEU A 341 -8.78 29.21 10.55
C LEU A 341 -7.30 28.91 10.82
N GLY A 342 -6.78 27.80 10.30
CA GLY A 342 -5.36 27.46 10.38
C GLY A 342 -4.47 28.50 9.69
N GLU A 343 -4.87 28.97 8.51
CA GLU A 343 -4.15 30.04 7.79
C GLU A 343 -4.17 31.37 8.56
N TRP A 344 -5.27 31.74 9.21
CA TRP A 344 -5.34 32.95 10.04
C TRP A 344 -4.41 32.86 11.26
N MET A 345 -4.41 31.71 11.94
CA MET A 345 -3.51 31.44 13.08
C MET A 345 -2.04 31.52 12.69
N LYS A 346 -1.70 31.00 11.52
CA LYS A 346 -0.33 31.03 10.98
C LYS A 346 0.07 32.44 10.53
N SER A 347 -0.83 33.18 9.89
CA SER A 347 -0.53 34.49 9.30
C SER A 347 -0.47 35.60 10.35
N TYR A 348 -1.38 35.59 11.33
CA TYR A 348 -1.39 36.59 12.41
C TYR A 348 -1.54 35.93 13.80
N PRO A 349 -0.52 35.19 14.29
CA PRO A 349 -0.59 34.44 15.54
C PRO A 349 -0.81 35.32 16.78
N MET A 350 -0.47 36.60 16.72
CA MET A 350 -0.66 37.52 17.85
C MET A 350 -2.13 37.79 18.15
N VAL A 351 -3.03 37.58 17.18
CA VAL A 351 -4.48 37.77 17.33
C VAL A 351 -5.22 36.43 17.33
N PHE A 352 -4.87 35.52 16.42
CA PHE A 352 -5.65 34.29 16.20
C PHE A 352 -5.13 33.07 16.94
N LEU A 353 -3.87 33.06 17.39
CA LEU A 353 -3.33 31.95 18.19
C LEU A 353 -3.67 32.15 19.67
N ASP A 354 -4.96 32.00 19.95
CA ASP A 354 -5.59 32.15 21.26
C ASP A 354 -6.65 31.06 21.46
N ASP A 355 -6.93 30.70 22.71
CA ASP A 355 -7.88 29.65 23.08
C ASP A 355 -9.29 29.89 22.55
N ILE A 356 -9.69 31.17 22.40
CA ILE A 356 -11.01 31.53 21.85
C ILE A 356 -11.19 31.02 20.41
N TYR A 357 -10.09 30.84 19.66
CA TYR A 357 -10.08 30.32 18.30
C TYR A 357 -9.65 28.85 18.24
N LEU A 358 -8.64 28.45 19.02
CA LEU A 358 -8.12 27.08 19.03
C LEU A 358 -9.18 26.04 19.43
N LYS A 359 -10.16 26.41 20.25
CA LYS A 359 -11.28 25.51 20.63
C LYS A 359 -12.01 24.93 19.43
N TYR A 360 -12.15 25.67 18.32
CA TYR A 360 -12.87 25.19 17.13
C TYR A 360 -12.10 24.08 16.42
N ILE A 361 -10.76 24.18 16.35
CA ILE A 361 -9.91 23.08 15.86
C ILE A 361 -10.02 21.89 16.82
N GLY A 362 -9.90 22.13 18.13
CA GLY A 362 -9.96 21.09 19.15
C GLY A 362 -11.26 20.29 19.15
N TRP A 363 -12.41 20.95 18.95
CA TRP A 363 -13.70 20.27 18.81
C TRP A 363 -13.81 19.49 17.50
N THR A 364 -13.29 20.04 16.41
CA THR A 364 -13.39 19.43 15.08
C THR A 364 -12.44 18.23 14.91
N LEU A 365 -11.47 18.02 15.81
CA LEU A 365 -10.73 16.75 15.93
C LEU A 365 -11.64 15.55 16.25
N TYR A 366 -12.84 15.78 16.77
CA TYR A 366 -13.85 14.73 17.04
C TYR A 366 -14.88 14.58 15.91
N ASP A 367 -14.69 15.26 14.77
CA ASP A 367 -15.61 15.15 13.64
C ASP A 367 -15.72 13.71 13.15
N LYS A 368 -16.91 13.31 12.70
CA LYS A 368 -17.17 11.96 12.19
C LYS A 368 -16.53 11.72 10.81
N VAL A 369 -16.27 12.77 10.05
CA VAL A 369 -15.66 12.71 8.71
C VAL A 369 -14.15 12.93 8.81
N GLY A 370 -13.34 12.03 8.25
CA GLY A 370 -11.90 12.12 8.37
C GLY A 370 -11.28 13.31 7.67
N ASP A 371 -11.81 13.77 6.53
CA ASP A 371 -11.37 15.02 5.88
C ASP A 371 -11.39 16.22 6.83
N CYS A 372 -12.41 16.35 7.69
CA CYS A 372 -12.50 17.43 8.68
C CYS A 372 -11.39 17.30 9.73
N ARG A 373 -11.19 16.10 10.25
CA ARG A 373 -10.11 15.79 11.20
C ARG A 373 -8.73 16.05 10.59
N LEU A 374 -8.55 15.68 9.32
CA LEU A 374 -7.33 15.90 8.54
C LEU A 374 -7.01 17.40 8.42
N ARG A 375 -8.00 18.24 8.10
CA ARG A 375 -7.80 19.71 8.04
C ARG A 375 -7.36 20.30 9.38
N CYS A 376 -7.89 19.80 10.49
CA CYS A 376 -7.46 20.22 11.83
C CYS A 376 -5.98 19.89 12.07
N LEU A 377 -5.55 18.67 11.77
CA LEU A 377 -4.15 18.26 11.95
C LEU A 377 -3.20 19.07 11.06
N LEU A 378 -3.56 19.27 9.78
CA LEU A 378 -2.79 20.08 8.84
C LEU A 378 -2.68 21.55 9.27
N ALA A 379 -3.72 22.09 9.93
CA ALA A 379 -3.67 23.41 10.52
C ALA A 379 -2.72 23.50 11.73
N LEU A 380 -2.62 22.44 12.53
CA LEU A 380 -1.79 22.41 13.74
C LEU A 380 -0.29 22.20 13.45
N ILE A 381 0.07 21.33 12.50
CA ILE A 381 1.47 20.94 12.23
C ILE A 381 2.40 22.16 12.04
N PRO A 382 2.10 23.15 11.18
CA PRO A 382 2.99 24.30 10.99
C PRO A 382 3.16 25.16 12.26
N LEU A 383 2.14 25.16 13.14
CA LEU A 383 2.18 25.91 14.39
C LEU A 383 3.14 25.27 15.39
N PHE A 384 3.20 23.94 15.47
CA PHE A 384 4.16 23.20 16.31
C PHE A 384 5.58 23.17 15.74
N GLN A 385 5.73 23.23 14.42
CA GLN A 385 7.05 23.32 13.78
C GLN A 385 7.76 24.68 14.02
N THR A 386 7.02 25.69 14.47
CA THR A 386 7.56 27.03 14.76
C THR A 386 7.85 27.15 16.26
N THR A 387 9.12 27.06 16.65
CA THR A 387 9.56 27.04 18.06
C THR A 387 9.01 28.20 18.91
N ASP A 388 8.89 29.39 18.33
CA ASP A 388 8.43 30.60 19.03
C ASP A 388 6.93 30.56 19.40
N LEU A 389 6.14 29.68 18.77
CA LEU A 389 4.70 29.58 18.97
C LEU A 389 4.30 28.48 19.96
N VAL A 390 5.18 27.51 20.21
CA VAL A 390 4.88 26.29 21.00
C VAL A 390 4.38 26.62 22.40
N GLY A 391 4.95 27.65 23.06
CA GLY A 391 4.50 28.07 24.40
C GLY A 391 3.03 28.51 24.46
N LYS A 392 2.47 29.06 23.38
CA LYS A 392 1.05 29.42 23.30
C LYS A 392 0.12 28.22 23.08
N LEU A 393 0.67 27.09 22.64
CA LEU A 393 -0.08 25.86 22.36
C LEU A 393 -0.12 24.89 23.54
N GLU A 394 0.55 25.20 24.64
CA GLU A 394 0.70 24.28 25.77
C GLU A 394 -0.66 23.88 26.38
N LEU A 395 -1.55 24.85 26.62
CA LEU A 395 -2.88 24.57 27.17
C LEU A 395 -3.73 23.72 26.22
N PHE A 396 -3.70 24.04 24.92
CA PHE A 396 -4.35 23.24 23.89
C PHE A 396 -3.82 21.81 23.87
N THR A 397 -2.49 21.65 23.88
CA THR A 397 -1.82 20.35 23.85
C THR A 397 -2.21 19.52 25.07
N ASN A 398 -2.13 20.10 26.27
CA ASN A 398 -2.51 19.41 27.51
C ASN A 398 -3.96 18.94 27.51
N ARG A 399 -4.86 19.70 26.87
CA ARG A 399 -6.28 19.35 26.76
C ARG A 399 -6.58 18.30 25.70
N PHE A 400 -5.88 18.32 24.56
CA PHE A 400 -6.23 17.50 23.39
C PHE A 400 -5.20 16.42 23.03
N LYS A 401 -4.09 16.28 23.76
CA LYS A 401 -3.04 15.28 23.48
C LYS A 401 -3.58 13.86 23.37
N ASP A 402 -4.47 13.45 24.29
CA ASP A 402 -4.99 12.08 24.32
C ASP A 402 -5.81 11.80 23.06
N ARG A 403 -6.53 12.82 22.56
CA ARG A 403 -7.26 12.72 21.30
C ARG A 403 -6.31 12.63 20.10
N ILE A 404 -5.24 13.41 20.07
CA ILE A 404 -4.24 13.37 19.00
C ILE A 404 -3.55 12.00 18.97
N VAL A 405 -3.23 11.42 20.14
CA VAL A 405 -2.67 10.06 20.25
C VAL A 405 -3.66 9.01 19.75
N GLN A 406 -4.94 9.08 20.13
CA GLN A 406 -5.97 8.18 19.59
C GLN A 406 -6.10 8.27 18.06
N MET A 407 -5.87 9.45 17.48
CA MET A 407 -5.94 9.63 16.03
C MET A 407 -4.77 8.97 15.28
N THR A 408 -3.74 8.46 15.95
CA THR A 408 -2.68 7.64 15.30
C THR A 408 -3.20 6.29 14.79
N VAL A 409 -4.34 5.84 15.30
CA VAL A 409 -5.06 4.63 14.87
C VAL A 409 -6.44 4.98 14.29
N ASP A 410 -6.53 6.14 13.65
CA ASP A 410 -7.75 6.59 12.98
C ASP A 410 -8.16 5.61 11.85
N CYS A 411 -9.47 5.50 11.60
CA CYS A 411 -10.00 4.63 10.55
C CYS A 411 -9.58 5.06 9.14
N GLU A 412 -9.19 6.33 8.97
CA GLU A 412 -8.62 6.86 7.73
C GLU A 412 -7.10 7.05 7.87
N TYR A 413 -6.33 6.32 7.08
CA TYR A 413 -4.86 6.30 7.19
C TYR A 413 -4.21 7.67 6.99
N GLU A 414 -4.78 8.55 6.14
CA GLU A 414 -4.23 9.90 5.96
C GLU A 414 -4.29 10.74 7.24
N VAL A 415 -5.36 10.59 8.03
CA VAL A 415 -5.52 11.24 9.34
C VAL A 415 -4.48 10.69 10.31
N ALA A 416 -4.32 9.37 10.37
CA ALA A 416 -3.33 8.71 11.21
C ALA A 416 -1.90 9.19 10.93
N VAL A 417 -1.52 9.31 9.66
CA VAL A 417 -0.21 9.82 9.25
C VAL A 417 0.00 11.26 9.73
N GLN A 418 -0.97 12.15 9.57
CA GLN A 418 -0.83 13.53 10.04
C GLN A 418 -0.83 13.64 11.57
N ALA A 419 -1.55 12.75 12.27
CA ALA A 419 -1.53 12.71 13.73
C ALA A 419 -0.15 12.32 14.25
N ILE A 420 0.49 11.32 13.62
CA ILE A 420 1.87 10.93 13.92
C ILE A 420 2.82 12.08 13.63
N LYS A 421 2.72 12.74 12.47
CA LYS A 421 3.57 13.91 12.13
C LYS A 421 3.42 15.05 13.13
N LEU A 422 2.19 15.30 13.61
CA LEU A 422 1.94 16.30 14.64
C LEU A 422 2.61 15.90 15.96
N LEU A 423 2.51 14.64 16.39
CA LEU A 423 3.21 14.14 17.57
C LEU A 423 4.74 14.23 17.43
N THR A 424 5.30 13.91 16.26
CA THR A 424 6.73 14.08 15.98
C THR A 424 7.15 15.55 16.10
N ALA A 425 6.35 16.48 15.57
CA ALA A 425 6.60 17.91 15.73
C ALA A 425 6.56 18.35 17.20
N ILE A 426 5.74 17.70 18.03
CA ILE A 426 5.70 17.91 19.49
C ILE A 426 6.94 17.32 20.19
N LEU A 427 7.48 16.21 19.69
CA LEU A 427 8.55 15.41 20.32
C LEU A 427 9.99 15.81 19.98
N ASN A 428 10.25 16.56 18.90
CA ASN A 428 11.58 16.80 18.30
C ASN A 428 12.60 17.62 19.14
N GLN A 429 12.80 17.27 20.41
CA GLN A 429 13.88 17.70 21.28
C GLN A 429 14.45 16.48 22.04
N ASN A 430 15.42 15.73 21.47
CA ASN A 430 16.50 15.03 22.20
C ASN A 430 17.43 14.15 21.33
N THR A 431 18.69 14.06 21.75
CA THR A 431 19.89 13.63 21.00
C THR A 431 20.30 12.16 21.16
N ALA A 432 19.47 11.30 21.76
CA ALA A 432 19.82 9.89 22.05
C ALA A 432 19.08 8.88 21.15
N PHE A 433 19.07 9.11 19.83
CA PHE A 433 18.16 8.41 18.91
C PHE A 433 18.42 6.90 18.75
N ILE A 434 19.68 6.44 18.63
CA ILE A 434 19.98 5.01 18.38
C ILE A 434 19.58 4.13 19.58
N HIS A 435 19.98 4.50 20.80
CA HIS A 435 19.60 3.74 22.00
C HIS A 435 18.08 3.71 22.19
N LEU A 436 17.38 4.83 21.95
CA LEU A 436 15.92 4.87 21.99
C LEU A 436 15.29 4.00 20.90
N LEU A 437 15.90 3.91 19.70
CA LEU A 437 15.41 3.08 18.61
C LEU A 437 15.56 1.59 18.92
N VAL A 438 16.70 1.18 19.48
CA VAL A 438 16.94 -0.20 19.92
C VAL A 438 15.98 -0.56 21.05
N GLN A 439 15.84 0.32 22.06
CA GLN A 439 14.91 0.12 23.17
C GLN A 439 13.46 0.01 22.68
N PHE A 440 13.06 0.89 21.76
CA PHE A 440 11.73 0.84 21.15
C PHE A 440 11.50 -0.48 20.41
N PHE A 441 12.48 -0.96 19.65
CA PHE A 441 12.35 -2.22 18.92
C PHE A 441 12.15 -3.38 19.89
N ILE A 442 12.94 -3.44 20.96
CA ILE A 442 12.83 -4.45 22.03
C ILE A 442 11.47 -4.40 22.73
N GLU A 443 11.04 -3.22 23.18
CA GLU A 443 9.80 -3.04 23.96
C GLU A 443 8.53 -3.22 23.12
N SER A 444 8.62 -3.01 21.80
CA SER A 444 7.45 -3.09 20.95
C SER A 444 6.85 -4.50 20.89
N GLU A 445 7.68 -5.55 20.93
CA GLU A 445 7.30 -6.97 20.81
C GLU A 445 6.33 -7.29 19.64
N LEU A 446 6.21 -6.39 18.65
CA LEU A 446 5.28 -6.52 17.53
C LEU A 446 5.90 -7.23 16.31
N HIS A 447 7.21 -7.07 16.14
CA HIS A 447 7.97 -7.62 15.02
C HIS A 447 9.23 -8.30 15.53
N GLU A 448 9.53 -9.48 14.99
CA GLU A 448 10.76 -10.22 15.30
C GLU A 448 11.99 -9.67 14.55
N HIS A 449 11.79 -8.80 13.55
CA HIS A 449 12.84 -8.26 12.68
C HIS A 449 12.70 -6.74 12.44
N ALA A 450 13.81 -6.03 12.23
CA ALA A 450 13.81 -4.56 12.17
C ALA A 450 13.40 -3.96 10.80
N THR A 451 13.22 -4.81 9.78
CA THR A 451 13.00 -4.40 8.38
C THR A 451 11.96 -3.29 8.19
N TYR A 452 10.78 -3.39 8.81
CA TYR A 452 9.72 -2.37 8.66
C TYR A 452 9.94 -1.12 9.51
N LEU A 453 10.67 -1.25 10.61
CA LEU A 453 11.06 -0.13 11.46
C LEU A 453 12.05 0.76 10.72
N VAL A 454 13.06 0.15 10.10
CA VAL A 454 14.09 0.86 9.32
C VAL A 454 13.48 1.60 8.13
N ASP A 455 12.67 0.92 7.32
CA ASP A 455 11.93 1.52 6.20
C ASP A 455 11.09 2.73 6.62
N SER A 456 10.43 2.63 7.78
CA SER A 456 9.60 3.71 8.30
C SER A 456 10.43 4.95 8.72
N MET A 457 11.70 4.76 9.09
CA MET A 457 12.60 5.82 9.56
C MET A 457 13.59 6.31 8.48
N TRP A 458 13.73 5.59 7.37
CA TRP A 458 14.76 5.79 6.35
C TRP A 458 14.84 7.22 5.80
N ASP A 459 13.69 7.80 5.45
CA ASP A 459 13.61 9.18 4.94
C ASP A 459 13.55 10.24 6.05
N GLN A 460 13.32 9.84 7.30
CA GLN A 460 13.06 10.75 8.42
C GLN A 460 14.33 11.12 9.20
N HIS A 461 15.29 10.20 9.33
CA HIS A 461 16.44 10.40 10.21
C HIS A 461 17.79 10.00 9.55
N PRO A 462 18.76 10.93 9.42
CA PRO A 462 20.07 10.65 8.78
C PRO A 462 20.88 9.53 9.45
N MET A 463 20.67 9.31 10.76
CA MET A 463 21.33 8.26 11.56
C MET A 463 21.12 6.85 11.01
N MET A 464 20.09 6.60 10.19
CA MET A 464 19.91 5.30 9.55
C MET A 464 21.07 4.92 8.61
N LYS A 465 21.91 5.89 8.22
CA LYS A 465 23.13 5.66 7.41
C LYS A 465 24.43 5.86 8.19
N ASP A 466 24.36 6.08 9.50
CA ASP A 466 25.54 6.27 10.35
C ASP A 466 26.07 4.92 10.85
N TRP A 467 26.68 4.17 9.94
CA TRP A 467 27.20 2.83 10.24
C TRP A 467 28.39 2.87 11.19
N GLU A 468 29.21 3.93 11.12
CA GLU A 468 30.35 4.15 12.02
C GLU A 468 29.88 4.18 13.47
N CYS A 469 28.87 5.01 13.78
CA CYS A 469 28.28 5.05 15.11
C CYS A 469 27.73 3.68 15.56
N MET A 470 27.02 2.96 14.68
CA MET A 470 26.49 1.63 15.02
C MET A 470 27.60 0.59 15.28
N THR A 471 28.67 0.60 14.49
CA THR A 471 29.79 -0.34 14.67
C THR A 471 30.67 0.01 15.86
N ASP A 472 30.84 1.29 16.18
CA ASP A 472 31.63 1.72 17.34
C ASP A 472 30.93 1.28 18.63
N ILE A 473 29.61 1.46 18.70
CA ILE A 473 28.77 0.94 19.79
C ILE A 473 28.93 -0.59 19.96
N LEU A 474 29.12 -1.35 18.87
CA LEU A 474 29.30 -2.80 18.91
C LEU A 474 30.76 -3.25 19.16
N LEU A 475 31.78 -2.46 18.85
CA LEU A 475 33.18 -2.87 18.90
C LEU A 475 33.97 -2.22 20.03
N GLU A 476 33.68 -0.97 20.37
CA GLU A 476 34.39 -0.22 21.40
C GLU A 476 33.88 -0.60 22.81
N ALA A 477 34.76 -0.42 23.80
CA ALA A 477 34.35 -0.59 25.19
C ALA A 477 33.54 0.65 25.63
N PRO A 478 32.44 0.48 26.38
CA PRO A 478 31.63 1.61 26.82
C PRO A 478 32.47 2.59 27.65
N ASP A 479 32.20 3.88 27.50
CA ASP A 479 32.79 4.91 28.36
C ASP A 479 32.42 4.67 29.83
N GLN A 480 33.19 5.24 30.77
CA GLN A 480 32.99 5.02 32.22
C GLN A 480 31.60 5.41 32.76
N GLU A 481 30.78 6.10 31.96
CA GLU A 481 29.42 6.57 32.29
C GLU A 481 28.31 5.85 31.51
N GLU A 482 28.63 4.93 30.58
CA GLU A 482 27.65 4.16 29.79
C GLU A 482 27.61 2.69 30.22
N ASP A 483 26.40 2.14 30.36
CA ASP A 483 26.24 0.71 30.64
C ASP A 483 26.58 -0.09 29.37
N PRO A 484 27.32 -1.22 29.48
CA PRO A 484 27.55 -2.10 28.33
C PRO A 484 26.23 -2.61 27.77
N LEU A 485 26.14 -2.69 26.45
CA LEU A 485 25.00 -3.33 25.78
C LEU A 485 24.88 -4.77 26.27
N ASP A 486 23.65 -5.18 26.60
CA ASP A 486 23.37 -6.58 26.80
C ASP A 486 23.28 -7.33 25.46
N ASP A 487 23.25 -8.66 25.54
CA ASP A 487 23.23 -9.53 24.37
C ASP A 487 22.01 -9.30 23.45
N GLN A 488 20.87 -8.91 24.03
CA GLN A 488 19.64 -8.63 23.30
C GLN A 488 19.72 -7.30 22.54
N HIS A 489 20.30 -6.27 23.16
CA HIS A 489 20.58 -4.99 22.53
C HIS A 489 21.60 -5.11 21.41
N GLU A 490 22.66 -5.89 21.59
CA GLU A 490 23.63 -6.18 20.53
C GLU A 490 22.96 -6.87 19.33
N ASN A 491 22.12 -7.89 19.57
CA ASN A 491 21.40 -8.58 18.49
C ASN A 491 20.47 -7.63 17.72
N CYS A 492 19.72 -6.80 18.44
CA CYS A 492 18.80 -5.82 17.86
C CYS A 492 19.54 -4.74 17.06
N LEU A 493 20.66 -4.24 17.57
CA LEU A 493 21.48 -3.25 16.87
C LEU A 493 22.08 -3.84 15.58
N ILE A 494 22.56 -5.08 15.61
CA ILE A 494 23.04 -5.78 14.41
C ILE A 494 21.91 -5.94 13.38
N GLU A 495 20.72 -6.36 13.81
CA GLU A 495 19.54 -6.51 12.94
C GLU A 495 19.13 -5.16 12.29
N ILE A 496 19.07 -4.08 13.07
CA ILE A 496 18.80 -2.73 12.57
C ILE A 496 19.87 -2.30 11.57
N MET A 497 21.15 -2.46 11.93
CA MET A 497 22.29 -2.10 11.08
C MET A 497 22.23 -2.85 9.74
N VAL A 498 22.01 -4.16 9.75
CA VAL A 498 21.91 -4.98 8.53
C VAL A 498 20.72 -4.56 7.66
N CYS A 499 19.58 -4.24 8.28
CA CYS A 499 18.43 -3.69 7.55
C CYS A 499 18.77 -2.35 6.88
N CYS A 500 19.48 -1.45 7.58
CA CYS A 500 19.97 -0.19 7.03
C CYS A 500 20.91 -0.39 5.84
N VAL A 501 21.85 -1.34 5.97
CA VAL A 501 22.78 -1.73 4.89
C VAL A 501 22.01 -2.21 3.66
N ARG A 502 21.05 -3.12 3.84
CA ARG A 502 20.24 -3.67 2.75
C ARG A 502 19.43 -2.57 2.06
N GLU A 503 18.81 -1.68 2.82
CA GLU A 503 18.00 -0.59 2.25
C GLU A 503 18.87 0.42 1.47
N ALA A 504 20.05 0.78 1.99
CA ALA A 504 21.02 1.62 1.26
C ALA A 504 21.49 0.97 -0.05
N ALA A 505 21.79 -0.32 0.02
CA ALA A 505 22.39 -1.04 -1.09
C ALA A 505 21.38 -1.49 -2.15
N THR A 506 20.11 -1.68 -1.81
CA THR A 506 19.08 -2.15 -2.75
C THR A 506 18.19 -1.01 -3.23
N GLY A 507 17.87 -0.05 -2.36
CA GLY A 507 16.81 0.95 -2.59
C GLY A 507 15.43 0.31 -2.74
N GLU A 508 15.27 -0.94 -2.31
CA GLU A 508 14.01 -1.69 -2.41
C GLU A 508 13.24 -1.60 -1.09
N TYR A 509 11.95 -1.31 -1.20
CA TYR A 509 11.05 -1.32 -0.05
C TYR A 509 10.82 -2.75 0.45
N PRO A 510 10.59 -2.96 1.75
CA PRO A 510 10.12 -4.22 2.28
C PRO A 510 8.87 -4.74 1.57
N ILE A 511 8.67 -6.06 1.60
CA ILE A 511 7.49 -6.72 1.02
C ILE A 511 6.23 -6.08 1.60
N GLY A 512 5.35 -5.57 0.73
CA GLY A 512 4.10 -4.91 1.13
C GLY A 512 4.17 -3.39 1.40
N ARG A 513 5.36 -2.77 1.42
CA ARG A 513 5.54 -1.31 1.55
C ARG A 513 5.74 -0.60 0.20
N GLY A 514 6.39 -1.27 -0.75
CA GLY A 514 6.69 -0.70 -2.08
C GLY A 514 5.52 -0.67 -3.05
N GLN A 515 5.53 0.29 -3.99
CA GLN A 515 4.65 0.24 -5.14
C GLN A 515 5.08 -0.87 -6.11
N PRO A 516 4.16 -1.74 -6.57
CA PRO A 516 4.51 -2.80 -7.50
C PRO A 516 5.09 -2.22 -8.80
N ASN A 517 6.28 -2.68 -9.19
CA ASN A 517 7.01 -2.30 -10.40
C ASN A 517 7.54 -0.84 -10.47
N ARG A 518 7.73 -0.14 -9.33
CA ARG A 518 8.42 1.16 -9.34
C ARG A 518 9.86 0.98 -9.80
N LYS A 519 10.26 1.70 -10.84
CA LYS A 519 11.66 1.80 -11.28
C LYS A 519 12.35 2.96 -10.56
N LEU A 520 13.58 2.75 -10.11
CA LEU A 520 14.41 3.81 -9.54
C LEU A 520 14.73 4.86 -10.62
N THR A 521 14.68 6.12 -10.23
CA THR A 521 15.13 7.25 -11.06
C THR A 521 16.65 7.23 -11.22
N MET A 522 17.20 7.89 -12.25
CA MET A 522 18.66 8.00 -12.43
C MET A 522 19.36 8.62 -11.21
N LYS A 523 18.69 9.55 -10.51
CA LYS A 523 19.21 10.17 -9.28
C LYS A 523 19.29 9.17 -8.13
N GLU A 524 18.23 8.39 -7.92
CA GLU A 524 18.18 7.34 -6.89
C GLU A 524 19.18 6.21 -7.18
N GLN A 525 19.32 5.82 -8.46
CA GLN A 525 20.29 4.81 -8.88
C GLN A 525 21.73 5.25 -8.59
N LYS A 526 22.06 6.52 -8.88
CA LYS A 526 23.37 7.09 -8.54
C LYS A 526 23.59 7.13 -7.03
N GLN A 527 22.59 7.58 -6.26
CA GLN A 527 22.68 7.61 -4.80
C GLN A 527 22.93 6.21 -4.22
N LYS A 528 22.23 5.19 -4.73
CA LYS A 528 22.43 3.79 -4.35
C LYS A 528 23.86 3.32 -4.62
N GLU A 529 24.43 3.67 -5.78
CA GLU A 529 25.82 3.31 -6.11
C GLU A 529 26.84 4.03 -5.22
N ASP A 530 26.59 5.30 -4.90
CA ASP A 530 27.43 6.09 -3.99
C ASP A 530 27.34 5.54 -2.56
N ASP A 531 26.13 5.28 -2.05
CA ASP A 531 25.89 4.67 -0.73
C ASP A 531 26.56 3.30 -0.62
N LYS A 532 26.48 2.46 -1.65
CA LYS A 532 27.19 1.17 -1.70
C LYS A 532 28.70 1.32 -1.54
N LYS A 533 29.32 2.34 -2.14
CA LYS A 533 30.77 2.55 -2.02
C LYS A 533 31.14 2.97 -0.60
N VAL A 534 30.40 3.91 -0.01
CA VAL A 534 30.64 4.36 1.37
C VAL A 534 30.44 3.22 2.37
N LEU A 535 29.34 2.47 2.21
CA LEU A 535 29.06 1.25 2.96
C LEU A 535 30.23 0.27 2.90
N THR A 536 30.68 -0.04 1.68
CA THR A 536 31.73 -1.04 1.47
C THR A 536 33.04 -0.57 2.09
N ASP A 537 33.42 0.69 1.90
CA ASP A 537 34.67 1.24 2.44
C ASP A 537 34.71 1.14 3.98
N HIS A 538 33.59 1.41 4.65
CA HIS A 538 33.46 1.24 6.09
C HIS A 538 33.57 -0.24 6.52
N PHE A 539 32.71 -1.12 5.99
CA PHE A 539 32.62 -2.51 6.47
C PHE A 539 33.80 -3.40 6.04
N ILE A 540 34.61 -3.00 5.05
CA ILE A 540 35.85 -3.72 4.72
C ILE A 540 36.76 -3.85 5.96
N GLY A 541 36.85 -2.78 6.77
CA GLY A 541 37.68 -2.77 7.98
C GLY A 541 36.98 -3.34 9.22
N THR A 542 35.68 -3.09 9.38
CA THR A 542 34.95 -3.40 10.62
C THR A 542 34.28 -4.77 10.62
N LEU A 543 33.95 -5.35 9.46
CA LEU A 543 33.25 -6.62 9.39
C LEU A 543 34.07 -7.83 9.86
N PRO A 544 35.35 -8.04 9.48
CA PRO A 544 36.11 -9.18 10.00
C PRO A 544 36.25 -9.18 11.53
N PRO A 545 36.52 -8.04 12.21
CA PRO A 545 36.44 -7.93 13.66
C PRO A 545 35.07 -8.31 14.24
N LEU A 546 33.97 -7.81 13.66
CA LEU A 546 32.60 -8.16 14.10
C LEU A 546 32.33 -9.66 14.01
N LEU A 547 32.66 -10.29 12.87
CA LEU A 547 32.50 -11.73 12.68
C LEU A 547 33.30 -12.53 13.71
N ASN A 548 34.52 -12.09 14.03
CA ASN A 548 35.34 -12.75 15.03
C ASN A 548 34.81 -12.55 16.46
N LYS A 549 34.28 -11.37 16.80
CA LYS A 549 33.65 -11.10 18.11
C LYS A 549 32.44 -11.99 18.34
N TYR A 550 31.58 -12.13 17.33
CA TYR A 550 30.32 -12.87 17.43
C TYR A 550 30.38 -14.30 16.87
N ILE A 551 31.58 -14.88 16.67
CA ILE A 551 31.74 -16.22 16.08
C ILE A 551 31.04 -17.35 16.87
N ALA A 552 30.68 -17.13 18.13
CA ALA A 552 29.95 -18.13 18.92
C ALA A 552 28.42 -18.08 18.72
N ASP A 553 27.90 -16.99 18.17
CA ASP A 553 26.46 -16.71 18.09
C ASP A 553 25.97 -16.85 16.63
N ALA A 554 25.17 -17.87 16.36
CA ALA A 554 24.70 -18.16 15.01
C ALA A 554 23.76 -17.08 14.46
N ASP A 555 22.87 -16.51 15.29
CA ASP A 555 21.85 -15.57 14.83
C ASP A 555 22.49 -14.22 14.47
N LYS A 556 23.39 -13.73 15.32
CA LYS A 556 24.18 -12.51 15.03
C LYS A 556 25.02 -12.69 13.77
N LEU A 557 25.64 -13.86 13.58
CA LEU A 557 26.43 -14.14 12.38
C LEU A 557 25.59 -14.23 11.10
N LEU A 558 24.42 -14.86 11.15
CA LEU A 558 23.52 -14.93 9.99
C LEU A 558 23.16 -13.54 9.48
N ASN A 559 22.97 -12.59 10.38
CA ASN A 559 22.73 -11.20 10.04
C ASN A 559 23.99 -10.52 9.47
N LEU A 560 25.13 -10.63 10.15
CA LEU A 560 26.38 -10.02 9.69
C LEU A 560 26.84 -10.55 8.32
N LEU A 561 26.61 -11.83 8.02
CA LEU A 561 26.95 -12.46 6.73
C LEU A 561 26.08 -11.95 5.56
N GLN A 562 25.01 -11.19 5.80
CA GLN A 562 24.24 -10.53 4.74
C GLN A 562 24.94 -9.27 4.21
N ILE A 563 25.75 -8.59 5.04
CA ILE A 563 26.41 -7.31 4.70
C ILE A 563 27.30 -7.45 3.44
N PRO A 564 28.18 -8.46 3.31
CA PRO A 564 29.03 -8.65 2.12
C PRO A 564 28.28 -8.81 0.81
N LEU A 565 27.06 -9.36 0.83
CA LEU A 565 26.23 -9.56 -0.36
C LEU A 565 25.86 -8.23 -1.05
N HIS A 566 26.07 -7.12 -0.37
CA HIS A 566 25.77 -5.78 -0.81
C HIS A 566 26.99 -4.95 -1.22
N PHE A 567 28.20 -5.50 -1.09
CA PHE A 567 29.45 -4.79 -1.37
C PHE A 567 29.66 -4.46 -2.85
N ASN A 568 30.40 -3.38 -3.08
CA ASN A 568 31.13 -3.16 -4.31
C ASN A 568 32.58 -3.63 -4.13
N TYR A 569 32.87 -4.88 -4.53
CA TYR A 569 34.17 -5.49 -4.30
C TYR A 569 35.35 -4.78 -4.98
N GLU A 570 35.12 -3.96 -6.02
CA GLU A 570 36.19 -3.15 -6.63
C GLU A 570 36.85 -2.20 -5.61
N VAL A 571 36.12 -1.81 -4.55
CA VAL A 571 36.63 -0.95 -3.48
C VAL A 571 37.91 -1.53 -2.88
N TYR A 572 37.98 -2.85 -2.64
CA TYR A 572 39.19 -3.52 -2.11
C TYR A 572 40.48 -3.20 -2.90
N THR A 573 40.38 -3.14 -4.23
CA THR A 573 41.52 -2.83 -5.10
C THR A 573 41.76 -1.32 -5.19
N THR A 574 40.69 -0.52 -5.32
CA THR A 574 40.83 0.94 -5.44
C THR A 574 41.38 1.60 -4.18
N THR A 575 41.03 1.10 -3.00
CA THR A 575 41.49 1.62 -1.69
C THR A 575 42.68 0.85 -1.12
N ARG A 576 43.20 -0.16 -1.85
CA ARG A 576 44.39 -0.96 -1.47
C ARG A 576 44.24 -1.67 -0.12
N ARG A 577 43.08 -2.30 0.08
CA ARG A 577 42.70 -3.02 1.31
C ARG A 577 42.73 -4.55 1.11
N GLU A 578 43.66 -5.05 0.30
CA GLU A 578 43.73 -6.50 -0.03
C GLU A 578 44.04 -7.37 1.19
N ARG A 579 44.66 -6.81 2.23
CA ARG A 579 44.88 -7.51 3.51
C ARG A 579 43.59 -7.74 4.29
N ASP A 580 42.67 -6.79 4.26
CA ASP A 580 41.36 -6.91 4.90
C ASP A 580 40.52 -7.99 4.19
N LEU A 581 40.71 -8.17 2.87
CA LEU A 581 40.11 -9.29 2.14
C LEU A 581 40.64 -10.63 2.66
N ASP A 582 41.95 -10.76 2.87
CA ASP A 582 42.52 -12.00 3.42
C ASP A 582 41.99 -12.26 4.85
N ALA A 583 41.82 -11.21 5.67
CA ALA A 583 41.22 -11.31 7.01
C ALA A 583 39.76 -11.77 6.96
N TYR A 584 38.97 -11.23 6.03
CA TYR A 584 37.58 -11.63 5.80
C TYR A 584 37.49 -13.10 5.35
N LEU A 585 38.30 -13.52 4.38
CA LEU A 585 38.31 -14.91 3.89
C LEU A 585 38.72 -15.91 4.98
N ASN A 586 39.65 -15.52 5.86
CA ASN A 586 40.02 -16.33 7.02
C ASN A 586 38.88 -16.42 8.04
N ALA A 587 38.17 -15.31 8.32
CA ALA A 587 37.00 -15.33 9.19
C ALA A 587 35.90 -16.27 8.66
N LEU A 588 35.63 -16.27 7.34
CA LEU A 588 34.69 -17.22 6.73
C LEU A 588 35.15 -18.68 6.88
N SER A 589 36.44 -18.96 6.71
CA SER A 589 37.01 -20.29 6.94
C SER A 589 36.83 -20.76 8.39
N ASP A 590 37.03 -19.86 9.35
CA ASP A 590 36.88 -20.17 10.77
C ASP A 590 35.43 -20.43 11.15
N ILE A 591 34.48 -19.68 10.57
CA ILE A 591 33.03 -19.91 10.74
C ILE A 591 32.66 -21.32 10.25
N VAL A 592 33.11 -21.73 9.06
CA VAL A 592 32.81 -23.07 8.51
C VAL A 592 33.40 -24.20 9.38
N GLN A 593 34.49 -23.93 10.09
CA GLN A 593 35.10 -24.91 10.99
C GLN A 593 34.38 -25.02 12.34
N ARG A 594 33.88 -23.92 12.89
CA ARG A 594 33.31 -23.87 14.25
C ARG A 594 31.80 -24.10 14.32
N HIS A 595 31.07 -23.82 13.24
CA HIS A 595 29.61 -24.00 13.21
C HIS A 595 29.18 -25.37 12.68
N THR A 596 27.92 -25.69 12.95
CA THR A 596 27.29 -26.98 12.62
C THR A 596 25.93 -26.87 11.92
N THR A 597 25.37 -25.65 11.85
CA THR A 597 24.05 -25.35 11.30
C THR A 597 24.12 -25.13 9.79
N ALA A 598 23.09 -25.58 9.06
CA ALA A 598 23.06 -25.51 7.60
C ALA A 598 22.92 -24.05 7.10
N GLU A 599 22.15 -23.23 7.83
CA GLU A 599 21.87 -21.84 7.51
C GLU A 599 23.15 -21.00 7.46
N ILE A 600 24.08 -21.23 8.39
CA ILE A 600 25.39 -20.55 8.41
C ILE A 600 26.21 -20.96 7.19
N PHE A 601 26.25 -22.24 6.84
CA PHE A 601 26.99 -22.70 5.67
C PHE A 601 26.42 -22.12 4.37
N ASP A 602 25.09 -22.01 4.27
CA ASP A 602 24.42 -21.37 3.12
C ASP A 602 24.80 -19.88 3.03
N ALA A 603 24.81 -19.17 4.15
CA ALA A 603 25.21 -17.76 4.20
C ALA A 603 26.68 -17.56 3.80
N VAL A 604 27.59 -18.40 4.30
CA VAL A 604 29.01 -18.37 3.93
C VAL A 604 29.21 -18.76 2.45
N SER A 605 28.48 -19.75 1.95
CA SER A 605 28.56 -20.18 0.55
C SER A 605 28.17 -19.05 -0.41
N LYS A 606 27.09 -18.31 -0.10
CA LYS A 606 26.66 -17.10 -0.82
C LYS A 606 27.71 -15.98 -0.76
N CYS A 607 28.34 -15.78 0.40
CA CYS A 607 29.46 -14.84 0.51
C CYS A 607 30.60 -15.21 -0.44
N PHE A 608 30.98 -16.49 -0.50
CA PHE A 608 31.99 -16.96 -1.46
C PHE A 608 31.53 -16.82 -2.92
N GLU A 609 30.23 -16.96 -3.22
CA GLU A 609 29.68 -16.73 -4.56
C GLU A 609 29.98 -15.31 -5.04
N CYS A 610 29.71 -14.32 -4.19
CA CYS A 610 29.96 -12.91 -4.50
C CYS A 610 31.45 -12.59 -4.69
N VAL A 611 32.31 -13.09 -3.80
CA VAL A 611 33.76 -12.77 -3.84
C VAL A 611 34.49 -13.56 -4.94
N CYS A 612 33.95 -14.70 -5.38
CA CYS A 612 34.53 -15.51 -6.47
C CYS A 612 34.06 -15.07 -7.87
N ASP A 613 33.26 -14.01 -8.00
CA ASP A 613 32.81 -13.50 -9.29
C ASP A 613 34.00 -13.12 -10.18
N VAL A 614 34.00 -13.59 -11.43
CA VAL A 614 35.07 -13.37 -12.42
C VAL A 614 35.29 -11.88 -12.73
N SER A 615 34.25 -11.04 -12.56
CA SER A 615 34.35 -9.59 -12.71
C SER A 615 35.23 -8.93 -11.64
N PHE A 616 35.42 -9.57 -10.48
CA PHE A 616 36.27 -9.06 -9.42
C PHE A 616 37.75 -9.41 -9.64
N THR A 617 38.61 -8.40 -9.66
CA THR A 617 40.06 -8.52 -9.93
C THR A 617 40.79 -9.49 -8.99
N LEU A 618 40.39 -9.59 -7.72
CA LEU A 618 41.04 -10.46 -6.72
C LEU A 618 40.32 -11.80 -6.52
N SER A 619 39.37 -12.15 -7.39
CA SER A 619 38.59 -13.40 -7.31
C SER A 619 39.45 -14.66 -7.23
N ASN A 620 40.60 -14.71 -7.91
CA ASN A 620 41.53 -15.84 -7.85
C ASN A 620 42.02 -16.16 -6.42
N ARG A 621 42.19 -15.14 -5.56
CA ARG A 621 42.54 -15.37 -4.14
C ARG A 621 41.39 -16.06 -3.40
N ALA A 622 40.17 -15.55 -3.58
CA ALA A 622 38.99 -16.12 -2.94
C ALA A 622 38.69 -17.54 -3.44
N ILE A 623 38.87 -17.80 -4.75
CA ILE A 623 38.73 -19.13 -5.36
C ILE A 623 39.70 -20.14 -4.73
N ALA A 624 40.95 -19.73 -4.47
CA ALA A 624 41.94 -20.59 -3.81
C ALA A 624 41.54 -20.92 -2.36
N HIS A 625 41.09 -19.91 -1.59
CA HIS A 625 40.59 -20.13 -0.22
C HIS A 625 39.37 -21.06 -0.19
N ARG A 626 38.40 -20.82 -1.08
CA ARG A 626 37.21 -21.67 -1.24
C ARG A 626 37.60 -23.12 -1.59
N GLY A 627 38.53 -23.31 -2.52
CA GLY A 627 39.04 -24.63 -2.91
C GLY A 627 39.61 -25.40 -1.72
N ASN A 628 40.46 -24.75 -0.91
CA ASN A 628 41.03 -25.36 0.30
C ASN A 628 39.96 -25.78 1.33
N ILE A 629 38.86 -25.01 1.45
CA ILE A 629 37.74 -25.36 2.34
C ILE A 629 37.00 -26.59 1.80
N ILE A 630 36.67 -26.60 0.51
CA ILE A 630 35.99 -27.72 -0.15
C ILE A 630 36.82 -29.00 -0.06
N ASP A 631 38.12 -28.93 -0.31
CA ASP A 631 39.02 -30.10 -0.23
C ASP A 631 39.03 -30.71 1.18
N LYS A 632 39.05 -29.87 2.22
CA LYS A 632 38.94 -30.32 3.62
C LYS A 632 37.59 -30.97 3.92
N ILE A 633 36.49 -30.37 3.46
CA ILE A 633 35.14 -30.92 3.63
C ILE A 633 35.05 -32.29 2.94
N LEU A 634 35.55 -32.42 1.71
CA LEU A 634 35.55 -33.68 0.96
C LEU A 634 36.40 -34.75 1.65
N ALA A 635 37.58 -34.40 2.15
CA ALA A 635 38.43 -35.34 2.89
C ALA A 635 37.70 -35.88 4.13
N ASN A 636 37.05 -35.01 4.90
CA ASN A 636 36.29 -35.39 6.09
C ASN A 636 35.03 -36.20 5.75
N PHE A 637 34.30 -35.81 4.70
CA PHE A 637 33.16 -36.58 4.18
C PHE A 637 33.58 -37.98 3.77
N ASN A 638 34.69 -38.12 3.04
CA ASN A 638 35.17 -39.42 2.59
C ASN A 638 35.59 -40.33 3.75
N ALA A 639 36.18 -39.76 4.81
CA ALA A 639 36.49 -40.49 6.03
C ALA A 639 35.22 -40.97 6.75
N ALA A 640 34.22 -40.09 6.89
CA ALA A 640 32.92 -40.44 7.50
C ALA A 640 32.15 -41.48 6.68
N MET A 641 32.19 -41.39 5.35
CA MET A 641 31.61 -42.39 4.45
C MET A 641 32.29 -43.76 4.59
N GLY A 642 33.60 -43.80 4.76
CA GLY A 642 34.33 -45.06 4.98
C GLY A 642 33.90 -45.75 6.28
N ILE A 643 33.69 -44.98 7.35
CA ILE A 643 33.16 -45.49 8.63
C ILE A 643 31.73 -46.00 8.42
N PHE A 644 30.87 -45.23 7.76
CA PHE A 644 29.49 -45.63 7.48
C PHE A 644 29.39 -46.95 6.67
N GLU A 645 30.30 -47.16 5.71
CA GLU A 645 30.34 -48.39 4.91
C GLU A 645 30.76 -49.65 5.71
N GLU A 646 31.51 -49.47 6.80
CA GLU A 646 32.00 -50.56 7.65
C GLU A 646 31.03 -50.91 8.80
N MET A 647 29.99 -50.10 9.03
CA MET A 647 29.05 -50.25 10.14
C MET A 647 27.78 -51.02 9.73
N ASP A 648 27.38 -52.00 10.53
CA ASP A 648 26.14 -52.76 10.35
C ASP A 648 24.91 -52.01 10.91
N GLU A 649 25.07 -51.32 12.05
CA GLU A 649 24.08 -50.45 12.68
C GLU A 649 24.80 -49.17 13.16
N ALA A 650 24.24 -48.00 12.86
CA ALA A 650 24.80 -46.70 13.24
C ALA A 650 23.76 -45.90 14.03
N ASP A 651 24.16 -45.35 15.17
CA ASP A 651 23.32 -44.45 15.94
C ASP A 651 23.40 -42.99 15.41
N GLU A 652 22.62 -42.08 16.00
CA GLU A 652 22.61 -40.68 15.56
C GLU A 652 23.96 -39.97 15.75
N ASP A 653 24.73 -40.36 16.77
CA ASP A 653 26.03 -39.77 17.09
C ASP A 653 27.10 -40.22 16.09
N ASP A 654 27.07 -41.49 15.68
CA ASP A 654 27.93 -42.07 14.65
C ASP A 654 27.65 -41.48 13.26
N LEU A 655 26.39 -41.13 12.98
CA LEU A 655 25.96 -40.49 11.72
C LEU A 655 26.19 -38.98 11.70
N TYR A 656 26.43 -38.34 12.85
CA TYR A 656 26.59 -36.89 12.94
C TYR A 656 27.76 -36.34 12.09
N PRO A 657 28.98 -36.93 12.09
CA PRO A 657 30.07 -36.47 11.23
C PRO A 657 29.72 -36.55 9.74
N LEU A 658 28.96 -37.57 9.33
CA LEU A 658 28.47 -37.71 7.96
C LEU A 658 27.48 -36.59 7.63
N LEU A 659 26.47 -36.38 8.49
CA LEU A 659 25.47 -35.33 8.34
C LEU A 659 26.10 -33.93 8.30
N LEU A 660 27.04 -33.63 9.19
CA LEU A 660 27.73 -32.34 9.25
C LEU A 660 28.45 -32.01 7.94
N ASN A 661 29.17 -32.99 7.37
CA ASN A 661 29.86 -32.77 6.09
C ASN A 661 28.87 -32.72 4.92
N LEU A 662 27.77 -33.47 4.95
CA LEU A 662 26.68 -33.35 3.96
C LEU A 662 26.02 -31.97 3.99
N ARG A 663 25.76 -31.39 5.17
CA ARG A 663 25.26 -30.01 5.30
C ARG A 663 26.22 -29.01 4.63
N LYS A 664 27.53 -29.14 4.90
CA LYS A 664 28.55 -28.29 4.28
C LYS A 664 28.62 -28.49 2.77
N LEU A 665 28.64 -29.73 2.29
CA LEU A 665 28.68 -30.03 0.86
C LEU A 665 27.45 -29.50 0.14
N ASP A 666 26.24 -29.73 0.68
CA ASP A 666 25.00 -29.24 0.08
C ASP A 666 25.02 -27.71 -0.05
N ALA A 667 25.34 -27.00 1.03
CA ALA A 667 25.44 -25.54 1.05
C ALA A 667 26.45 -24.98 0.02
N PHE A 668 27.65 -25.57 -0.05
CA PHE A 668 28.66 -25.15 -1.04
C PHE A 668 28.26 -25.53 -2.47
N HIS A 669 27.64 -26.69 -2.69
CA HIS A 669 27.14 -27.11 -4.02
C HIS A 669 26.01 -26.19 -4.51
N GLN A 670 25.32 -25.46 -3.62
CA GLN A 670 24.29 -24.48 -4.01
C GLN A 670 24.82 -23.44 -5.00
N CYS A 671 25.97 -22.88 -4.64
CA CYS A 671 26.54 -21.70 -5.28
C CYS A 671 27.80 -22.05 -6.10
N HIS A 672 28.41 -23.21 -5.86
CA HIS A 672 29.69 -23.59 -6.44
C HIS A 672 29.60 -24.96 -7.13
N ASP A 673 30.20 -25.04 -8.31
CA ASP A 673 30.26 -26.29 -9.07
C ASP A 673 31.26 -27.28 -8.46
N LEU A 674 30.73 -28.38 -7.90
CA LEU A 674 31.51 -29.51 -7.40
C LEU A 674 31.52 -30.71 -8.35
N GLY A 675 31.12 -30.57 -9.63
CA GLY A 675 30.91 -31.68 -10.56
C GLY A 675 32.13 -32.57 -10.85
N ASN A 676 33.34 -32.06 -10.58
CA ASN A 676 34.60 -32.81 -10.72
C ASN A 676 34.90 -33.74 -9.54
N THR A 677 34.05 -33.70 -8.50
CA THR A 677 34.20 -34.53 -7.30
C THR A 677 33.40 -35.82 -7.46
N ASP A 678 33.94 -36.95 -6.99
CA ASP A 678 33.31 -38.28 -7.10
C ASP A 678 32.20 -38.48 -6.04
N LEU A 679 31.25 -37.53 -5.98
CA LEU A 679 30.18 -37.54 -4.98
C LEU A 679 28.99 -38.42 -5.37
N TRP A 680 28.71 -38.55 -6.67
CA TRP A 680 27.47 -39.18 -7.14
C TRP A 680 27.29 -40.62 -6.66
N ASP A 681 28.35 -41.44 -6.74
CA ASP A 681 28.25 -42.85 -6.38
C ASP A 681 28.09 -43.04 -4.86
N LYS A 682 28.69 -42.16 -4.05
CA LYS A 682 28.55 -42.14 -2.58
C LYS A 682 27.14 -41.70 -2.15
N ILE A 683 26.61 -40.64 -2.77
CA ILE A 683 25.23 -40.20 -2.53
C ILE A 683 24.24 -41.29 -2.97
N HIS A 684 24.51 -42.00 -4.06
CA HIS A 684 23.68 -43.12 -4.50
C HIS A 684 23.65 -44.27 -3.48
N LEU A 685 24.78 -44.55 -2.82
CA LEU A 685 24.86 -45.53 -1.74
C LEU A 685 23.98 -45.13 -0.55
N LEU A 686 24.02 -43.87 -0.14
CA LEU A 686 23.19 -43.35 0.96
C LEU A 686 21.69 -43.43 0.64
N PHE A 687 21.29 -43.14 -0.60
CA PHE A 687 19.89 -43.35 -1.01
C PHE A 687 19.46 -44.82 -0.96
N LYS A 688 20.36 -45.74 -1.29
CA LYS A 688 20.07 -47.17 -1.20
C LYS A 688 19.93 -47.59 0.27
N ALA A 689 20.82 -47.13 1.14
CA ALA A 689 20.71 -47.36 2.57
C ALA A 689 19.39 -46.82 3.15
N ALA A 690 18.93 -45.64 2.71
CA ALA A 690 17.64 -45.07 3.12
C ALA A 690 16.40 -45.83 2.57
N ILE A 691 16.56 -46.65 1.54
CA ILE A 691 15.49 -47.53 1.05
C ILE A 691 15.47 -48.83 1.86
N ASP A 692 16.65 -49.33 2.21
CA ASP A 692 16.82 -50.61 2.89
C ASP A 692 16.64 -50.49 4.42
N ASN A 693 16.86 -49.29 5.00
CA ASN A 693 16.74 -48.98 6.42
C ASN A 693 15.69 -47.88 6.66
N GLU A 694 14.62 -48.20 7.37
CA GLU A 694 13.51 -47.27 7.67
C GLU A 694 13.88 -46.19 8.71
N ASP A 695 14.93 -46.42 9.51
CA ASP A 695 15.37 -45.53 10.59
C ASP A 695 16.41 -44.49 10.13
N MET A 696 16.68 -44.38 8.82
CA MET A 696 17.67 -43.45 8.30
C MET A 696 17.25 -41.98 8.54
N SER A 697 18.19 -41.15 8.99
CA SER A 697 17.93 -39.73 9.31
C SER A 697 17.33 -38.99 8.10
N PRO A 698 16.14 -38.37 8.22
CA PRO A 698 15.51 -37.62 7.14
C PRO A 698 16.37 -36.48 6.62
N GLU A 699 17.21 -35.89 7.48
CA GLU A 699 18.06 -34.77 7.11
C GLU A 699 19.23 -35.22 6.23
N ILE A 700 19.80 -36.40 6.47
CA ILE A 700 20.82 -36.98 5.57
C ILE A 700 20.22 -37.18 4.18
N VAL A 701 18.99 -37.71 4.09
CA VAL A 701 18.29 -37.89 2.80
C VAL A 701 18.03 -36.56 2.11
N ASP A 702 17.60 -35.53 2.85
CA ASP A 702 17.39 -34.18 2.33
C ASP A 702 18.67 -33.63 1.67
N LYS A 703 19.80 -33.67 2.38
CA LYS A 703 21.09 -33.20 1.84
C LYS A 703 21.55 -34.03 0.66
N CYS A 704 21.27 -35.34 0.64
CA CYS A 704 21.53 -36.18 -0.53
C CYS A 704 20.70 -35.75 -1.75
N PHE A 705 19.42 -35.42 -1.58
CA PHE A 705 18.58 -34.88 -2.66
C PHE A 705 19.09 -33.54 -3.17
N GLY A 706 19.47 -32.62 -2.26
CA GLY A 706 20.08 -31.34 -2.59
C GLY A 706 21.31 -31.50 -3.48
N ILE A 707 22.29 -32.29 -3.03
CA ILE A 707 23.55 -32.55 -3.76
C ILE A 707 23.29 -33.24 -5.10
N ALA A 708 22.42 -34.26 -5.13
CA ALA A 708 22.13 -35.01 -6.37
C ALA A 708 21.44 -34.12 -7.42
N ASN A 709 20.45 -33.32 -7.01
CA ASN A 709 19.75 -32.41 -7.91
C ASN A 709 20.69 -31.32 -8.44
N ARG A 710 21.48 -30.70 -7.56
CA ARG A 710 22.44 -29.65 -7.96
C ARG A 710 23.56 -30.20 -8.84
N SER A 711 24.01 -31.44 -8.64
CA SER A 711 24.95 -32.12 -9.53
C SER A 711 24.42 -32.28 -10.96
N LEU A 712 23.11 -32.51 -11.12
CA LEU A 712 22.48 -32.56 -12.45
C LEU A 712 22.39 -31.17 -13.08
N LEU A 713 22.02 -30.15 -12.31
CA LEU A 713 21.89 -28.77 -12.79
C LEU A 713 23.24 -28.17 -13.21
N TRP A 714 24.29 -28.35 -12.41
CA TRP A 714 25.65 -27.94 -12.78
C TRP A 714 26.15 -28.68 -14.01
N GLY A 715 25.88 -29.98 -14.11
CA GLY A 715 26.21 -30.74 -15.32
C GLY A 715 25.48 -30.21 -16.56
N LEU A 716 24.21 -29.82 -16.43
CA LEU A 716 23.47 -29.19 -17.53
C LEU A 716 24.04 -27.81 -17.89
N TYR A 717 24.44 -27.01 -16.89
CA TYR A 717 25.12 -25.74 -17.09
C TYR A 717 26.46 -25.91 -17.83
N GLN A 718 27.26 -26.92 -17.45
CA GLN A 718 28.51 -27.26 -18.15
C GLN A 718 28.25 -27.65 -19.62
N LEU A 719 27.20 -28.42 -19.90
CA LEU A 719 26.81 -28.74 -21.28
C LEU A 719 26.41 -27.49 -22.09
N ASP A 720 25.69 -26.55 -21.46
CA ASP A 720 25.32 -25.27 -22.07
C ASP A 720 26.55 -24.39 -22.37
N MET A 721 27.60 -24.47 -21.54
CA MET A 721 28.88 -23.78 -21.79
C MET A 721 29.72 -24.48 -22.86
N GLN A 722 29.84 -25.81 -22.79
CA GLN A 722 30.60 -26.61 -23.74
C GLN A 722 29.97 -27.99 -23.88
N PHE A 723 29.43 -28.28 -25.07
CA PHE A 723 28.76 -29.54 -25.34
C PHE A 723 29.73 -30.73 -25.30
N ASP A 724 29.44 -31.69 -24.41
CA ASP A 724 30.15 -32.97 -24.28
C ASP A 724 29.16 -34.15 -24.30
N LYS A 725 29.33 -35.04 -25.29
CA LYS A 725 28.49 -36.23 -25.47
C LYS A 725 28.61 -37.24 -24.33
N ASP A 726 29.78 -37.34 -23.69
CA ASP A 726 29.98 -38.32 -22.62
C ASP A 726 29.41 -37.80 -21.29
N LEU A 727 29.52 -36.49 -21.02
CA LEU A 727 28.78 -35.84 -19.94
C LEU A 727 27.26 -35.96 -20.15
N LEU A 728 26.75 -35.75 -21.36
CA LEU A 728 25.33 -35.93 -21.68
C LEU A 728 24.84 -37.34 -21.34
N LYS A 729 25.56 -38.39 -21.77
CA LYS A 729 25.21 -39.79 -21.43
C LYS A 729 25.23 -40.03 -19.92
N LYS A 730 26.20 -39.46 -19.20
CA LYS A 730 26.27 -39.55 -17.73
C LYS A 730 25.03 -38.91 -17.10
N LEU A 731 24.65 -37.70 -17.50
CA LEU A 731 23.48 -36.99 -16.97
C LEU A 731 22.16 -37.72 -17.27
N VAL A 732 22.00 -38.30 -18.45
CA VAL A 732 20.83 -39.14 -18.78
C VAL A 732 20.73 -40.33 -17.85
N LYS A 733 21.85 -41.03 -17.58
CA LYS A 733 21.86 -42.17 -16.64
C LYS A 733 21.55 -41.71 -15.20
N ARG A 734 22.13 -40.59 -14.78
CA ARG A 734 21.99 -40.03 -13.43
C ARG A 734 20.55 -39.54 -13.16
N SER A 735 19.96 -38.78 -14.08
CA SER A 735 18.57 -38.28 -13.97
C SER A 735 17.53 -39.39 -13.90
N ARG A 736 17.63 -40.43 -14.74
CA ARG A 736 16.72 -41.59 -14.71
C ARG A 736 16.84 -42.37 -13.41
N LYS A 737 18.07 -42.56 -12.90
CA LYS A 737 18.29 -43.19 -11.59
C LYS A 737 17.68 -42.38 -10.46
N LEU A 738 17.87 -41.06 -10.45
CA LEU A 738 17.29 -40.17 -9.43
C LEU A 738 15.77 -40.21 -9.46
N CYS A 739 15.15 -40.15 -10.64
CA CYS A 739 13.71 -40.29 -10.80
C CYS A 739 13.17 -41.60 -10.21
N ALA A 740 13.85 -42.72 -10.47
CA ALA A 740 13.49 -44.01 -9.90
C ALA A 740 13.66 -44.08 -8.37
N LEU A 741 14.68 -43.41 -7.82
CA LEU A 741 14.88 -43.32 -6.37
C LEU A 741 13.80 -42.47 -5.70
N CYS A 742 13.46 -41.30 -6.27
CA CYS A 742 12.38 -40.47 -5.75
C CYS A 742 11.05 -41.22 -5.70
N GLN A 743 10.70 -41.96 -6.76
CA GLN A 743 9.45 -42.75 -6.78
C GLN A 743 9.40 -43.82 -5.69
N LYS A 744 10.55 -44.43 -5.33
CA LYS A 744 10.63 -45.40 -4.22
C LYS A 744 10.53 -44.72 -2.87
N LEU A 745 11.31 -43.65 -2.66
CA LEU A 745 11.36 -42.91 -1.39
C LEU A 745 10.09 -42.11 -1.09
N MET A 746 9.26 -41.82 -2.09
CA MET A 746 7.91 -41.27 -1.89
C MET A 746 6.97 -42.21 -1.12
N LEU A 747 7.30 -43.50 -1.03
CA LEU A 747 6.54 -44.53 -0.31
C LEU A 747 7.19 -44.92 1.03
N HIS A 748 8.15 -44.12 1.50
CA HIS A 748 8.88 -44.39 2.74
C HIS A 748 7.98 -44.26 3.98
N ALA A 749 8.33 -44.92 5.09
CA ALA A 749 7.57 -44.84 6.34
C ALA A 749 7.60 -43.43 6.95
N ASN A 750 8.75 -42.76 6.87
CA ASN A 750 8.93 -41.38 7.34
C ASN A 750 8.37 -40.34 6.36
N THR A 751 7.39 -39.54 6.83
CA THR A 751 6.69 -38.54 6.02
C THR A 751 7.57 -37.41 5.49
N GLN A 752 8.63 -37.02 6.21
CA GLN A 752 9.55 -35.96 5.76
C GLN A 752 10.34 -36.41 4.53
N ILE A 753 10.81 -37.66 4.52
CA ILE A 753 11.51 -38.25 3.38
C ILE A 753 10.59 -38.28 2.15
N CYS A 754 9.31 -38.64 2.35
CA CYS A 754 8.32 -38.62 1.27
C CYS A 754 8.15 -37.21 0.69
N HIS A 755 8.09 -36.17 1.54
CA HIS A 755 7.99 -34.78 1.13
C HIS A 755 9.21 -34.31 0.32
N TYR A 756 10.42 -34.64 0.76
CA TYR A 756 11.67 -34.31 0.06
C TYR A 756 11.76 -35.02 -1.29
N ALA A 757 11.42 -36.31 -1.33
CA ALA A 757 11.40 -37.11 -2.55
C ALA A 757 10.40 -36.56 -3.58
N TYR A 758 9.20 -36.21 -3.15
CA TYR A 758 8.17 -35.63 -4.01
C TYR A 758 8.58 -34.25 -4.57
N SER A 759 9.12 -33.37 -3.71
CA SER A 759 9.52 -32.02 -4.12
C SER A 759 10.66 -32.09 -5.13
N THR A 760 11.67 -32.93 -4.86
CA THR A 760 12.80 -33.17 -5.76
C THR A 760 12.35 -33.79 -7.07
N LEU A 761 11.38 -34.71 -7.06
CA LEU A 761 10.82 -35.30 -8.27
C LEU A 761 10.11 -34.25 -9.14
N CYS A 762 9.33 -33.37 -8.53
CA CYS A 762 8.67 -32.28 -9.26
C CYS A 762 9.70 -31.35 -9.91
N ASP A 763 10.73 -30.93 -9.18
CA ASP A 763 11.78 -30.07 -9.71
C ASP A 763 12.61 -30.77 -10.80
N LEU A 764 12.87 -32.07 -10.65
CA LEU A 764 13.54 -32.89 -11.66
C LEU A 764 12.73 -32.98 -12.96
N LEU A 765 11.41 -33.15 -12.87
CA LEU A 765 10.54 -33.22 -14.05
C LEU A 765 10.45 -31.87 -14.79
N ILE A 766 10.57 -30.75 -14.08
CA ILE A 766 10.63 -29.41 -14.70
C ILE A 766 11.99 -29.19 -15.36
N SER A 767 13.08 -29.47 -14.64
CA SER A 767 14.44 -29.25 -15.13
C SER A 767 14.81 -30.17 -16.29
N MET A 768 14.38 -31.44 -16.26
CA MET A 768 14.56 -32.44 -17.32
C MET A 768 13.30 -32.60 -18.17
N SER A 769 12.70 -31.47 -18.56
CA SER A 769 11.47 -31.45 -19.36
C SER A 769 11.75 -31.59 -20.86
N PRO A 770 10.73 -31.94 -21.68
CA PRO A 770 10.84 -31.97 -23.14
C PRO A 770 11.24 -30.62 -23.76
N HIS A 771 11.04 -29.51 -23.03
CA HIS A 771 11.39 -28.16 -23.47
C HIS A 771 12.89 -27.91 -23.59
N LEU A 772 13.75 -28.80 -23.07
CA LEU A 772 15.20 -28.70 -23.28
C LEU A 772 15.61 -28.78 -24.76
N VAL A 773 14.77 -29.38 -25.60
CA VAL A 773 14.95 -29.44 -27.07
C VAL A 773 15.02 -28.04 -27.69
N ASP A 774 14.31 -27.08 -27.11
CA ASP A 774 14.30 -25.69 -27.61
C ASP A 774 15.66 -25.01 -27.46
N LYS A 775 16.48 -25.45 -26.48
CA LYS A 775 17.86 -24.98 -26.31
C LYS A 775 18.84 -25.71 -27.22
N ASN A 776 18.79 -27.04 -27.22
CA ASN A 776 19.63 -27.90 -28.05
C ASN A 776 18.89 -29.19 -28.40
N PRO A 777 18.72 -29.54 -29.68
CA PRO A 777 18.05 -30.77 -30.08
C PRO A 777 18.63 -32.05 -29.47
N ASP A 778 19.95 -32.09 -29.25
CA ASP A 778 20.63 -33.24 -28.64
C ASP A 778 20.21 -33.47 -27.18
N TYR A 779 19.59 -32.49 -26.51
CA TYR A 779 19.10 -32.63 -25.13
C TYR A 779 17.79 -33.38 -25.03
N GLN A 780 17.13 -33.73 -26.14
CA GLN A 780 15.89 -34.50 -26.12
C GLN A 780 16.00 -35.79 -25.28
N VAL A 781 17.18 -36.42 -25.29
CA VAL A 781 17.43 -37.67 -24.55
C VAL A 781 17.46 -37.51 -23.02
N LEU A 782 17.62 -36.29 -22.52
CA LEU A 782 17.54 -35.96 -21.08
C LEU A 782 16.10 -35.89 -20.59
N ALA A 783 15.13 -35.63 -21.48
CA ALA A 783 13.74 -35.51 -21.11
C ALA A 783 13.24 -36.81 -20.45
N ILE A 784 12.66 -36.69 -19.26
CA ILE A 784 12.08 -37.82 -18.54
C ILE A 784 10.70 -38.12 -19.13
N GLU A 785 10.50 -39.35 -19.60
CA GLU A 785 9.20 -39.79 -20.10
C GLU A 785 8.19 -39.88 -18.95
N ILE A 786 7.06 -39.21 -19.13
CA ILE A 786 5.96 -39.21 -18.17
C ILE A 786 4.94 -40.26 -18.61
N ASN A 787 4.76 -41.28 -17.76
CA ASN A 787 3.74 -42.30 -17.93
C ASN A 787 2.56 -42.09 -16.97
N GLU A 788 1.44 -42.78 -17.21
CA GLU A 788 0.26 -42.66 -16.35
C GLU A 788 0.54 -43.08 -14.90
N ASN A 789 1.42 -44.07 -14.69
CA ASN A 789 1.80 -44.54 -13.35
C ASN A 789 2.46 -43.44 -12.51
N LEU A 790 3.37 -42.66 -13.11
CA LEU A 790 4.03 -41.54 -12.45
C LEU A 790 3.03 -40.44 -12.09
N ILE A 791 2.10 -40.12 -13.00
CA ILE A 791 1.02 -39.15 -12.75
C ILE A 791 0.17 -39.62 -11.57
N GLN A 792 -0.21 -40.89 -11.53
CA GLN A 792 -0.98 -41.46 -10.42
C GLN A 792 -0.19 -41.45 -9.11
N ALA A 793 1.11 -41.77 -9.12
CA ALA A 793 1.95 -41.72 -7.92
C ALA A 793 2.00 -40.31 -7.31
N LEU A 794 2.21 -39.28 -8.15
CA LEU A 794 2.18 -37.87 -7.72
C LEU A 794 0.81 -37.46 -7.14
N LEU A 795 -0.28 -37.93 -7.77
CA LEU A 795 -1.64 -37.65 -7.31
C LEU A 795 -1.99 -38.35 -6.00
N THR A 796 -1.60 -39.60 -5.83
CA THR A 796 -1.78 -40.35 -4.59
C THR A 796 -1.08 -39.63 -3.44
N PHE A 797 0.17 -39.20 -3.64
CA PHE A 797 0.89 -38.40 -2.66
C PHE A 797 0.15 -37.10 -2.31
N LEU A 798 -0.29 -36.33 -3.31
CA LEU A 798 -0.98 -35.06 -3.09
C LEU A 798 -2.30 -35.25 -2.33
N ASN A 799 -3.07 -36.29 -2.65
CA ASN A 799 -4.29 -36.62 -1.92
C ASN A 799 -3.98 -36.94 -0.45
N THR A 800 -2.98 -37.80 -0.17
CA THR A 800 -2.62 -38.20 1.18
C THR A 800 -2.12 -37.04 2.04
N TYR A 801 -1.21 -36.20 1.52
CA TYR A 801 -0.50 -35.20 2.35
C TYR A 801 -1.05 -33.76 2.26
N VAL A 802 -1.83 -33.43 1.22
CA VAL A 802 -2.41 -32.08 1.06
C VAL A 802 -3.91 -32.06 1.35
N PHE A 803 -4.69 -32.88 0.63
CA PHE A 803 -6.16 -32.81 0.71
C PHE A 803 -6.80 -33.63 1.83
N PHE A 804 -6.20 -34.76 2.21
CA PHE A 804 -6.74 -35.69 3.22
C PHE A 804 -5.81 -35.89 4.42
N ALA A 805 -4.78 -35.05 4.58
CA ALA A 805 -3.91 -35.11 5.74
C ALA A 805 -4.70 -34.76 7.01
N GLU A 806 -4.63 -35.63 8.02
CA GLU A 806 -5.25 -35.38 9.32
C GLU A 806 -4.68 -34.12 9.98
N GLU A 807 -5.55 -33.27 10.50
CA GLU A 807 -5.13 -32.08 11.24
C GLU A 807 -4.92 -32.42 12.73
N PRO A 808 -3.74 -32.14 13.30
CA PRO A 808 -3.51 -32.32 14.72
C PRO A 808 -4.40 -31.35 15.51
N LYS A 809 -5.24 -31.90 16.41
CA LYS A 809 -6.33 -31.16 17.08
C LYS A 809 -5.88 -30.09 18.08
N ASN A 810 -4.59 -30.03 18.44
CA ASN A 810 -4.06 -29.18 19.52
C ASN A 810 -2.81 -28.37 19.10
N GLN A 811 -2.91 -27.53 18.07
CA GLN A 811 -1.82 -26.62 17.65
C GLN A 811 -2.23 -25.15 17.67
N ASP A 812 -1.26 -24.29 17.98
CA ASP A 812 -1.38 -22.83 17.93
C ASP A 812 -1.64 -22.31 16.49
N GLU A 813 -2.18 -21.10 16.34
CA GLU A 813 -2.49 -20.48 15.04
C GLU A 813 -1.25 -20.37 14.16
N GLN A 814 -0.09 -20.03 14.73
CA GLN A 814 1.17 -19.92 13.97
C GLN A 814 1.61 -21.26 13.37
N ALA A 815 1.54 -22.35 14.15
CA ALA A 815 1.88 -23.69 13.68
C ALA A 815 0.92 -24.16 12.57
N LYS A 816 -0.36 -23.80 12.66
CA LYS A 816 -1.33 -24.08 11.58
C LYS A 816 -0.99 -23.35 10.29
N ILE A 817 -0.56 -22.09 10.38
CA ILE A 817 -0.11 -21.29 9.23
C ILE A 817 1.11 -21.96 8.57
N GLU A 818 2.11 -22.37 9.33
CA GLU A 818 3.29 -23.06 8.78
C GLU A 818 2.97 -24.37 8.07
N ILE A 819 2.12 -25.21 8.65
CA ILE A 819 1.66 -26.46 8.02
C ILE A 819 0.90 -26.16 6.74
N LEU A 820 0.02 -25.15 6.76
CA LEU A 820 -0.70 -24.71 5.56
C LEU A 820 0.27 -24.22 4.47
N HIS A 821 1.30 -23.46 4.81
CA HIS A 821 2.34 -23.05 3.86
C HIS A 821 3.07 -24.25 3.25
N LYS A 822 3.42 -25.27 4.05
CA LYS A 822 4.03 -26.51 3.53
C LYS A 822 3.10 -27.23 2.55
N LYS A 823 1.82 -27.41 2.91
CA LYS A 823 0.79 -28.01 2.01
C LYS A 823 0.62 -27.20 0.71
N ARG A 824 0.58 -25.87 0.81
CA ARG A 824 0.50 -24.95 -0.34
C ARG A 824 1.70 -25.11 -1.28
N ASN A 825 2.91 -25.26 -0.75
CA ASN A 825 4.11 -25.49 -1.54
C ASN A 825 4.07 -26.82 -2.31
N LEU A 826 3.62 -27.91 -1.67
CA LEU A 826 3.48 -29.23 -2.33
C LEU A 826 2.45 -29.20 -3.46
N LEU A 827 1.31 -28.51 -3.26
CA LEU A 827 0.30 -28.31 -4.30
C LEU A 827 0.83 -27.45 -5.45
N ALA A 828 1.54 -26.37 -5.12
CA ALA A 828 2.15 -25.48 -6.11
C ALA A 828 3.18 -26.24 -6.97
N ALA A 829 3.97 -27.14 -6.39
CA ALA A 829 4.93 -27.98 -7.12
C ALA A 829 4.24 -28.80 -8.23
N TYR A 830 3.14 -29.50 -7.91
CA TYR A 830 2.35 -30.22 -8.92
C TYR A 830 1.75 -29.28 -9.97
N CYS A 831 1.19 -28.15 -9.52
CA CYS A 831 0.57 -27.17 -10.41
C CYS A 831 1.56 -26.59 -11.42
N LYS A 832 2.81 -26.36 -11.01
CA LYS A 832 3.89 -25.91 -11.92
C LYS A 832 4.12 -26.89 -13.06
N LEU A 833 4.03 -28.20 -12.81
CA LEU A 833 4.17 -29.21 -13.86
C LEU A 833 3.10 -29.04 -14.96
N ILE A 834 1.87 -28.67 -14.61
CA ILE A 834 0.80 -28.40 -15.57
C ILE A 834 1.03 -27.07 -16.29
N VAL A 835 1.34 -26.01 -15.55
CA VAL A 835 1.52 -24.65 -16.09
C VAL A 835 2.73 -24.54 -17.01
N HIS A 836 3.78 -25.32 -16.77
CA HIS A 836 4.94 -25.43 -17.66
C HIS A 836 4.79 -26.52 -18.72
N ASN A 837 3.57 -27.06 -18.94
CA ASN A 837 3.27 -28.06 -19.96
C ASN A 837 4.15 -29.32 -19.90
N VAL A 838 4.64 -29.67 -18.70
CA VAL A 838 5.33 -30.92 -18.40
C VAL A 838 4.29 -32.04 -18.28
N LEU A 839 3.21 -31.79 -17.52
CA LEU A 839 2.04 -32.67 -17.45
C LEU A 839 0.95 -32.22 -18.43
N PRO A 840 0.14 -33.16 -18.96
CA PRO A 840 -1.01 -32.79 -19.78
C PRO A 840 -2.01 -31.96 -18.97
N ILE A 841 -2.64 -30.97 -19.62
CA ILE A 841 -3.65 -30.09 -18.98
C ILE A 841 -4.81 -30.89 -18.33
N GLN A 842 -5.09 -32.10 -18.83
CA GLN A 842 -6.08 -33.00 -18.25
C GLN A 842 -5.73 -33.43 -16.81
N ALA A 843 -4.45 -33.49 -16.43
CA ALA A 843 -4.02 -33.84 -15.07
C ALA A 843 -4.56 -32.85 -14.01
N ALA A 844 -4.84 -31.60 -14.40
CA ALA A 844 -5.44 -30.61 -13.50
C ALA A 844 -6.87 -30.98 -13.04
N THR A 845 -7.52 -31.95 -13.70
CA THR A 845 -8.86 -32.45 -13.34
C THR A 845 -8.97 -32.76 -11.84
N ASN A 846 -7.92 -33.40 -11.31
CA ASN A 846 -7.86 -33.91 -9.95
C ASN A 846 -7.64 -32.83 -8.89
N ILE A 847 -7.17 -31.65 -9.29
CA ILE A 847 -7.03 -30.48 -8.41
C ILE A 847 -8.27 -29.60 -8.51
N LEU A 848 -8.73 -29.34 -9.73
CA LEU A 848 -9.86 -28.45 -10.00
C LEU A 848 -11.16 -28.92 -9.33
N LYS A 849 -11.34 -30.23 -9.13
CA LYS A 849 -12.50 -30.77 -8.38
C LYS A 849 -12.55 -30.29 -6.92
N TYR A 850 -11.42 -29.91 -6.33
CA TYR A 850 -11.31 -29.45 -4.94
C TYR A 850 -11.41 -27.92 -4.80
N TYR A 851 -11.64 -27.18 -5.89
CA TYR A 851 -11.60 -25.71 -5.89
C TYR A 851 -12.63 -25.05 -4.95
N VAL A 852 -13.81 -25.65 -4.80
CA VAL A 852 -14.85 -25.15 -3.88
C VAL A 852 -14.52 -25.56 -2.44
N LYS A 853 -14.19 -26.84 -2.23
CA LYS A 853 -14.00 -27.44 -0.90
C LYS A 853 -12.85 -26.80 -0.12
N PHE A 854 -11.74 -26.47 -0.79
CA PHE A 854 -10.54 -25.88 -0.17
C PHE A 854 -10.26 -24.46 -0.67
N SER A 855 -11.32 -23.66 -0.87
CA SER A 855 -11.19 -22.31 -1.44
C SER A 855 -10.38 -21.35 -0.58
N ASN A 856 -10.43 -21.47 0.74
CA ASN A 856 -9.69 -20.59 1.65
C ASN A 856 -8.18 -20.94 1.65
N ASP A 857 -7.88 -22.24 1.64
CA ASP A 857 -6.52 -22.75 1.80
C ASP A 857 -5.72 -22.74 0.48
N PHE A 858 -6.39 -23.10 -0.64
CA PHE A 858 -5.73 -23.35 -1.93
C PHE A 858 -6.39 -22.64 -3.12
N GLY A 859 -7.48 -21.89 -2.90
CA GLY A 859 -8.31 -21.35 -3.98
C GLY A 859 -7.56 -20.43 -4.94
N ASP A 860 -6.61 -19.64 -4.44
CA ASP A 860 -5.77 -18.77 -5.25
C ASP A 860 -4.78 -19.54 -6.13
N ILE A 861 -4.12 -20.57 -5.60
CA ILE A 861 -3.22 -21.46 -6.35
C ILE A 861 -3.99 -22.15 -7.48
N ILE A 862 -5.12 -22.78 -7.15
CA ILE A 862 -5.95 -23.49 -8.12
C ILE A 862 -6.45 -22.55 -9.22
N LYS A 863 -6.92 -21.35 -8.85
CA LYS A 863 -7.38 -20.33 -9.80
C LYS A 863 -6.26 -19.84 -10.72
N ASN A 864 -5.04 -19.66 -10.20
CA ASN A 864 -3.89 -19.24 -11.00
C ASN A 864 -3.47 -20.34 -11.99
N THR A 865 -3.33 -21.58 -11.52
CA THR A 865 -3.06 -22.77 -12.36
C THR A 865 -4.07 -22.88 -13.49
N PHE A 866 -5.34 -22.71 -13.17
CA PHE A 866 -6.43 -22.73 -14.13
C PHE A 866 -6.35 -21.61 -15.17
N THR A 867 -6.05 -20.39 -14.72
CA THR A 867 -5.89 -19.22 -15.61
C THR A 867 -4.74 -19.43 -16.56
N ARG A 868 -3.58 -19.89 -16.07
CA ARG A 868 -2.40 -20.18 -16.89
C ARG A 868 -2.61 -21.34 -17.85
N ALA A 869 -3.27 -22.42 -17.42
CA ALA A 869 -3.60 -23.55 -18.30
C ALA A 869 -4.48 -23.10 -19.48
N ARG A 870 -5.41 -22.16 -19.25
CA ARG A 870 -6.26 -21.58 -20.30
C ARG A 870 -5.45 -20.76 -21.31
N ASP A 871 -4.42 -20.06 -20.85
CA ASP A 871 -3.52 -19.30 -21.73
C ASP A 871 -2.72 -20.23 -22.65
N ILE A 872 -2.36 -21.44 -22.18
CA ILE A 872 -1.75 -22.50 -23.00
C ILE A 872 -2.76 -23.05 -24.01
N SER A 873 -3.93 -23.50 -23.55
CA SER A 873 -4.96 -24.03 -24.46
C SER A 873 -6.37 -23.94 -23.90
N LYS A 874 -7.14 -22.96 -24.38
CA LYS A 874 -8.54 -22.75 -24.00
C LYS A 874 -9.43 -23.98 -24.15
N ILE A 875 -9.26 -24.73 -25.24
CA ILE A 875 -10.09 -25.91 -25.55
C ILE A 875 -9.77 -27.05 -24.57
N HIS A 876 -8.50 -27.38 -24.39
CA HIS A 876 -8.11 -28.46 -23.47
C HIS A 876 -8.48 -28.12 -22.03
N THR A 877 -8.31 -26.87 -21.60
CA THR A 877 -8.76 -26.43 -20.27
C THR A 877 -10.27 -26.57 -20.09
N ALA A 878 -11.07 -26.21 -21.10
CA ALA A 878 -12.52 -26.38 -21.04
C ALA A 878 -12.95 -27.86 -20.99
N LYS A 879 -12.21 -28.76 -21.66
CA LYS A 879 -12.41 -30.21 -21.50
C LYS A 879 -12.02 -30.68 -20.10
N THR A 880 -10.93 -30.18 -19.53
CA THR A 880 -10.53 -30.46 -18.14
C THR A 880 -11.59 -29.97 -17.15
N MET A 881 -12.21 -28.80 -17.36
CA MET A 881 -13.34 -28.35 -16.54
C MET A 881 -14.48 -29.37 -16.58
N ALA A 882 -14.82 -29.87 -17.77
CA ALA A 882 -15.85 -30.89 -17.94
C ALA A 882 -15.50 -32.15 -17.14
N TYR A 883 -14.27 -32.65 -17.26
CA TYR A 883 -13.82 -33.82 -16.50
C TYR A 883 -13.84 -33.58 -14.98
N SER A 884 -13.53 -32.38 -14.50
CA SER A 884 -13.63 -32.05 -13.07
C SER A 884 -15.06 -32.04 -12.58
N LEU A 885 -15.99 -31.49 -13.36
CA LEU A 885 -17.42 -31.54 -13.04
C LEU A 885 -17.92 -32.99 -13.01
N MET A 886 -17.50 -33.83 -13.96
CA MET A 886 -17.83 -35.26 -13.97
C MET A 886 -17.27 -35.98 -12.73
N ALA A 887 -16.05 -35.65 -12.30
CA ALA A 887 -15.45 -36.23 -11.10
C ALA A 887 -16.24 -35.85 -9.84
N VAL A 888 -16.59 -34.57 -9.66
CA VAL A 888 -17.42 -34.12 -8.53
C VAL A 888 -18.81 -34.75 -8.55
N TYR A 889 -19.42 -34.92 -9.72
CA TYR A 889 -20.70 -35.62 -9.83
C TYR A 889 -20.61 -37.07 -9.34
N LYS A 890 -19.55 -37.80 -9.70
CA LYS A 890 -19.31 -39.15 -9.19
C LYS A 890 -19.12 -39.16 -7.67
N ASP A 891 -18.42 -38.17 -7.12
CA ASP A 891 -18.26 -38.02 -5.67
C ASP A 891 -19.61 -37.77 -4.97
N CYS A 892 -20.49 -36.95 -5.55
CA CYS A 892 -21.86 -36.72 -5.05
C CYS A 892 -22.72 -38.00 -5.08
N VAL A 893 -22.61 -38.80 -6.15
CA VAL A 893 -23.32 -40.09 -6.26
C VAL A 893 -22.82 -41.07 -5.19
N ALA A 894 -21.50 -41.20 -5.04
CA ALA A 894 -20.90 -42.09 -4.04
C ALA A 894 -21.28 -41.67 -2.60
N ALA A 895 -21.35 -40.37 -2.31
CA ALA A 895 -21.80 -39.87 -1.01
C ALA A 895 -23.28 -40.21 -0.73
N ARG A 896 -24.15 -40.16 -1.74
CA ARG A 896 -25.53 -40.64 -1.61
C ARG A 896 -25.56 -42.13 -1.30
N ASP A 897 -24.82 -42.94 -2.05
CA ASP A 897 -24.84 -44.40 -1.90
C ASP A 897 -24.39 -44.80 -0.49
N ALA A 898 -23.33 -44.20 0.04
CA ALA A 898 -22.88 -44.39 1.42
C ALA A 898 -23.94 -43.96 2.46
N ALA A 899 -24.66 -42.87 2.21
CA ALA A 899 -25.74 -42.41 3.09
C ALA A 899 -26.94 -43.37 3.08
N GLN A 900 -27.28 -43.95 1.92
CA GLN A 900 -28.34 -44.94 1.78
C GLN A 900 -28.01 -46.27 2.48
N GLU A 901 -26.74 -46.71 2.40
CA GLU A 901 -26.25 -47.88 3.13
C GLU A 901 -26.34 -47.68 4.65
N THR A 902 -26.06 -46.47 5.14
CA THR A 902 -26.09 -46.16 6.58
C THR A 902 -27.51 -45.96 7.12
N ALA A 903 -28.44 -45.44 6.30
CA ALA A 903 -29.81 -45.11 6.69
C ALA A 903 -30.83 -46.23 6.44
N GLY A 904 -30.42 -47.39 5.89
CA GLY A 904 -31.30 -48.54 5.69
C GLY A 904 -32.28 -48.40 4.52
N ASN A 905 -31.78 -48.05 3.33
CA ASN A 905 -32.57 -47.90 2.08
C ASN A 905 -33.75 -46.92 2.20
N ASP A 906 -33.53 -45.77 2.83
CA ASP A 906 -34.47 -44.67 2.77
C ASP A 906 -34.47 -44.03 1.37
N GLU A 907 -35.55 -44.23 0.61
CA GLU A 907 -35.75 -43.70 -0.75
C GLU A 907 -35.83 -42.17 -0.82
N THR A 908 -35.89 -41.47 0.33
CA THR A 908 -35.98 -40.00 0.37
C THR A 908 -34.62 -39.29 0.22
N ILE A 909 -33.50 -40.02 0.28
CA ILE A 909 -32.15 -39.46 0.16
C ILE A 909 -31.81 -39.19 -1.31
N ASN A 910 -31.98 -37.94 -1.74
CA ASN A 910 -31.61 -37.46 -3.07
C ASN A 910 -30.13 -37.07 -3.17
N ILE A 911 -29.59 -37.06 -4.40
CA ILE A 911 -28.23 -36.59 -4.68
C ILE A 911 -28.14 -35.08 -4.43
N ASP A 912 -27.26 -34.64 -3.53
CA ASP A 912 -26.97 -33.22 -3.36
C ASP A 912 -26.01 -32.72 -4.46
N LEU A 913 -26.57 -31.95 -5.40
CA LEU A 913 -25.83 -31.31 -6.49
C LEU A 913 -25.30 -29.91 -6.11
N SER A 914 -25.47 -29.44 -4.88
CA SER A 914 -25.01 -28.12 -4.44
C SER A 914 -23.50 -27.89 -4.67
N PRO A 915 -22.58 -28.85 -4.37
CA PRO A 915 -21.15 -28.63 -4.58
C PRO A 915 -20.79 -28.53 -6.06
N LEU A 916 -21.48 -29.32 -6.89
CA LEU A 916 -21.29 -29.37 -8.33
C LEU A 916 -21.79 -28.07 -9.02
N ARG A 917 -22.95 -27.55 -8.61
CA ARG A 917 -23.49 -26.29 -9.13
C ARG A 917 -22.60 -25.09 -8.76
N GLU A 918 -22.08 -25.06 -7.54
CA GLU A 918 -21.16 -24.00 -7.12
C GLU A 918 -19.84 -24.04 -7.91
N LEU A 919 -19.26 -25.23 -8.10
CA LEU A 919 -18.07 -25.39 -8.94
C LEU A 919 -18.32 -24.91 -10.38
N ALA A 920 -19.47 -25.25 -10.94
CA ALA A 920 -19.86 -24.82 -12.28
C ALA A 920 -20.01 -23.29 -12.39
N ARG A 921 -20.61 -22.62 -11.40
CA ARG A 921 -20.67 -21.15 -11.37
C ARG A 921 -19.29 -20.51 -11.33
N ARG A 922 -18.39 -21.04 -10.50
CA ARG A 922 -17.02 -20.54 -10.42
C ARG A 922 -16.26 -20.73 -11.74
N PHE A 923 -16.40 -21.88 -12.40
CA PHE A 923 -15.84 -22.08 -13.74
C PHE A 923 -16.49 -21.14 -14.76
N ASN A 924 -17.79 -20.91 -14.67
CA ASN A 924 -18.47 -19.98 -15.56
C ASN A 924 -17.88 -18.57 -15.47
N LEU A 925 -17.59 -18.07 -14.27
CA LEU A 925 -16.95 -16.76 -14.06
C LEU A 925 -15.58 -16.63 -14.74
N SER A 926 -14.89 -17.75 -15.01
CA SER A 926 -13.60 -17.73 -15.70
C SER A 926 -13.72 -17.42 -17.20
N PHE A 927 -14.88 -17.63 -17.81
CA PHE A 927 -15.14 -17.24 -19.19
C PHE A 927 -15.34 -15.71 -19.23
N GLY A 928 -14.34 -14.96 -19.70
CA GLY A 928 -14.39 -13.51 -19.88
C GLY A 928 -15.49 -13.02 -20.83
N LEU A 929 -15.68 -11.70 -20.94
CA LEU A 929 -16.82 -11.08 -21.64
C LEU A 929 -16.83 -11.26 -23.17
N ASP A 930 -15.67 -11.55 -23.78
CA ASP A 930 -15.54 -11.75 -25.22
C ASP A 930 -15.91 -13.20 -25.62
N MET A 931 -17.20 -13.41 -25.87
CA MET A 931 -17.77 -14.72 -26.20
C MET A 931 -17.27 -15.28 -27.54
N ALA A 932 -16.85 -14.40 -28.47
CA ALA A 932 -16.33 -14.85 -29.77
C ALA A 932 -15.01 -15.62 -29.61
N LYS A 933 -14.12 -15.18 -28.71
CA LYS A 933 -12.84 -15.83 -28.43
C LYS A 933 -12.94 -17.13 -27.61
N GLN A 934 -14.11 -17.43 -27.06
CA GLN A 934 -14.33 -18.56 -26.15
C GLN A 934 -15.32 -19.59 -26.70
N ARG A 935 -15.91 -19.29 -27.86
CA ARG A 935 -16.89 -20.09 -28.58
C ARG A 935 -16.54 -21.58 -28.66
N GLU A 936 -15.36 -21.90 -29.19
CA GLU A 936 -14.93 -23.29 -29.41
C GLU A 936 -14.68 -24.04 -28.11
N ALA A 937 -14.11 -23.36 -27.11
CA ALA A 937 -13.85 -23.94 -25.80
C ALA A 937 -15.16 -24.29 -25.07
N LEU A 938 -16.14 -23.38 -25.11
CA LEU A 938 -17.45 -23.61 -24.51
C LEU A 938 -18.20 -24.74 -25.23
N ALA A 939 -18.16 -24.77 -26.57
CA ALA A 939 -18.73 -25.87 -27.34
C ALA A 939 -18.07 -27.23 -27.02
N ALA A 940 -16.75 -27.26 -26.83
CA ALA A 940 -16.04 -28.48 -26.42
C ALA A 940 -16.46 -28.95 -25.02
N LEU A 941 -16.59 -28.05 -24.04
CA LEU A 941 -17.09 -28.37 -22.68
C LEU A 941 -18.47 -29.01 -22.75
N HIS A 942 -19.41 -28.39 -23.47
CA HIS A 942 -20.76 -28.92 -23.61
C HIS A 942 -20.76 -30.32 -24.24
N ARG A 943 -19.98 -30.56 -25.31
CA ARG A 943 -19.91 -31.88 -25.95
C ARG A 943 -19.40 -32.97 -25.02
N GLU A 944 -18.32 -32.72 -24.26
CA GLU A 944 -17.80 -33.71 -23.31
C GLU A 944 -18.82 -34.00 -22.20
N CYS A 945 -19.44 -32.96 -21.63
CA CYS A 945 -20.47 -33.11 -20.60
C CYS A 945 -21.71 -33.88 -21.07
N ILE A 946 -22.19 -33.60 -22.28
CA ILE A 946 -23.36 -34.27 -22.87
C ILE A 946 -23.05 -35.74 -23.14
N ARG A 947 -21.84 -36.02 -23.65
CA ARG A 947 -21.37 -37.40 -23.85
C ARG A 947 -21.40 -38.19 -22.55
N PHE A 948 -20.92 -37.62 -21.45
CA PHE A 948 -20.96 -38.27 -20.14
C PHE A 948 -22.40 -38.48 -19.63
N ALA A 949 -23.24 -37.45 -19.70
CA ALA A 949 -24.60 -37.52 -19.18
C ALA A 949 -25.49 -38.55 -19.92
N LEU A 950 -25.25 -38.74 -21.21
CA LEU A 950 -26.03 -39.63 -22.08
C LEU A 950 -25.35 -40.99 -22.33
N THR A 951 -24.26 -41.32 -21.64
CA THR A 951 -23.58 -42.62 -21.77
C THR A 951 -23.52 -43.34 -20.42
N PRO A 952 -24.19 -44.51 -20.26
CA PRO A 952 -25.19 -45.06 -21.18
C PRO A 952 -26.51 -44.25 -21.15
N LEU A 953 -27.26 -44.23 -22.26
CA LEU A 953 -28.51 -43.46 -22.38
C LEU A 953 -29.66 -44.07 -21.56
N PHE A 954 -29.69 -45.39 -21.50
CA PHE A 954 -30.64 -46.19 -20.73
C PHE A 954 -29.88 -47.02 -19.69
N ARG A 955 -30.55 -47.41 -18.60
CA ARG A 955 -29.96 -48.36 -17.64
C ARG A 955 -29.82 -49.73 -18.28
N HIS A 956 -28.79 -50.48 -17.88
CA HIS A 956 -28.63 -51.87 -18.32
C HIS A 956 -29.72 -52.79 -17.75
N ASP A 957 -30.24 -52.46 -16.55
CA ASP A 957 -31.22 -53.29 -15.84
C ASP A 957 -32.68 -52.95 -16.20
N ASP A 958 -32.95 -51.71 -16.63
CA ASP A 958 -34.27 -51.26 -17.06
C ASP A 958 -34.16 -50.26 -18.24
N PRO A 959 -34.40 -50.73 -19.48
CA PRO A 959 -34.37 -49.90 -20.68
C PRO A 959 -35.45 -48.82 -20.74
N SER A 960 -36.44 -48.83 -19.84
CA SER A 960 -37.47 -47.78 -19.76
C SER A 960 -37.01 -46.56 -18.93
N GLN A 961 -35.94 -46.72 -18.15
CA GLN A 961 -35.41 -45.70 -17.26
C GLN A 961 -34.19 -44.99 -17.86
N PRO A 962 -34.03 -43.68 -17.58
CA PRO A 962 -32.86 -42.95 -18.03
C PRO A 962 -31.59 -43.48 -17.37
N GLY A 963 -30.48 -43.36 -18.11
CA GLY A 963 -29.15 -43.72 -17.64
C GLY A 963 -28.75 -43.00 -16.34
N PRO A 964 -27.78 -43.58 -15.59
CA PRO A 964 -27.43 -43.12 -14.24
C PRO A 964 -26.83 -41.70 -14.18
N ASN A 965 -26.37 -41.17 -15.31
CA ASN A 965 -25.70 -39.87 -15.39
C ASN A 965 -26.61 -38.72 -15.83
N LEU A 966 -27.91 -38.96 -16.08
CA LEU A 966 -28.78 -37.95 -16.69
C LEU A 966 -28.92 -36.67 -15.85
N LEU A 967 -28.91 -36.79 -14.52
CA LEU A 967 -29.00 -35.66 -13.59
C LEU A 967 -27.82 -34.67 -13.72
N PHE A 968 -26.69 -35.10 -14.28
CA PHE A 968 -25.56 -34.22 -14.58
C PHE A 968 -25.93 -33.07 -15.55
N LEU A 969 -26.96 -33.25 -16.38
CA LEU A 969 -27.42 -32.22 -17.32
C LEU A 969 -27.92 -30.95 -16.61
N GLU A 970 -28.34 -31.02 -15.34
CA GLU A 970 -28.82 -29.84 -14.61
C GLU A 970 -27.76 -28.76 -14.39
N VAL A 971 -26.48 -29.10 -14.55
CA VAL A 971 -25.35 -28.21 -14.34
C VAL A 971 -25.00 -27.42 -15.61
N LEU A 972 -25.25 -28.00 -16.78
CA LEU A 972 -24.96 -27.40 -18.08
C LEU A 972 -25.71 -26.07 -18.38
N PRO A 973 -26.93 -25.82 -17.86
CA PRO A 973 -27.59 -24.52 -17.92
C PRO A 973 -26.73 -23.33 -17.45
N GLU A 974 -25.87 -23.52 -16.45
CA GLU A 974 -24.99 -22.45 -15.94
C GLU A 974 -24.06 -21.91 -17.05
N PHE A 975 -23.62 -22.77 -17.97
CA PHE A 975 -22.74 -22.42 -19.10
C PHE A 975 -23.51 -22.00 -20.36
N ALA A 976 -24.76 -22.44 -20.51
CA ALA A 976 -25.55 -22.24 -21.72
C ALA A 976 -25.86 -20.75 -22.01
N SER A 977 -25.88 -19.91 -20.97
CA SER A 977 -26.07 -18.46 -21.08
C SER A 977 -24.98 -17.74 -21.90
N LYS A 978 -23.78 -18.34 -22.00
CA LYS A 978 -22.62 -17.78 -22.71
C LYS A 978 -22.43 -18.34 -24.12
N LEU A 979 -23.26 -19.31 -24.55
CA LEU A 979 -23.23 -19.83 -25.92
C LEU A 979 -23.87 -18.85 -26.90
N LEU A 980 -23.24 -18.66 -28.06
CA LEU A 980 -23.85 -17.91 -29.15
C LEU A 980 -24.97 -18.74 -29.77
N LYS A 981 -26.00 -18.06 -30.32
CA LYS A 981 -27.13 -18.69 -31.02
C LYS A 981 -26.74 -19.81 -32.01
N PRO A 982 -25.75 -19.65 -32.91
CA PRO A 982 -25.35 -20.73 -33.81
C PRO A 982 -24.78 -21.96 -33.09
N ASP A 983 -24.11 -21.78 -31.95
CA ASP A 983 -23.55 -22.90 -31.18
C ASP A 983 -24.62 -23.60 -30.34
N LYS A 984 -25.59 -22.86 -29.80
CA LYS A 984 -26.77 -23.45 -29.17
C LYS A 984 -27.47 -24.42 -30.12
N LYS A 985 -27.68 -24.01 -31.38
CA LYS A 985 -28.26 -24.88 -32.42
C LYS A 985 -27.37 -26.10 -32.71
N ALA A 986 -26.06 -25.90 -32.88
CA ALA A 986 -25.15 -27.02 -33.13
C ALA A 986 -25.08 -28.02 -31.97
N ILE A 987 -25.17 -27.56 -30.73
CA ILE A 987 -25.23 -28.41 -29.53
C ILE A 987 -26.58 -29.11 -29.44
N TYR A 988 -27.68 -28.43 -29.76
CA TYR A 988 -29.01 -29.04 -29.83
C TYR A 988 -29.04 -30.18 -30.85
N ASP A 989 -28.56 -29.94 -32.07
CA ASP A 989 -28.48 -30.96 -33.12
C ASP A 989 -27.60 -32.15 -32.69
N HIS A 990 -26.55 -31.90 -31.90
CA HIS A 990 -25.71 -32.96 -31.35
C HIS A 990 -26.44 -33.82 -30.29
N VAL A 991 -27.16 -33.17 -29.36
CA VAL A 991 -28.00 -33.85 -28.38
C VAL A 991 -29.09 -34.66 -29.07
N ASP A 992 -29.71 -34.13 -30.12
CA ASP A 992 -30.80 -34.81 -30.81
C ASP A 992 -30.31 -36.05 -31.58
N LYS A 993 -29.12 -35.99 -32.17
CA LYS A 993 -28.47 -37.17 -32.77
C LYS A 993 -28.19 -38.28 -31.75
N LEU A 994 -27.79 -37.94 -30.53
CA LEU A 994 -27.47 -38.93 -29.49
C LEU A 994 -28.70 -39.61 -28.91
N VAL A 995 -29.87 -38.97 -29.00
CA VAL A 995 -31.13 -39.46 -28.43
C VAL A 995 -32.09 -39.92 -29.54
N HIS A 996 -31.63 -39.93 -30.80
CA HIS A 996 -32.43 -40.29 -31.97
C HIS A 996 -33.01 -41.70 -31.79
N ASN A 997 -34.35 -41.81 -31.80
CA ASN A 997 -35.18 -43.02 -31.58
C ASN A 997 -35.47 -43.42 -30.12
N ALA A 998 -35.19 -42.58 -29.12
CA ALA A 998 -35.62 -42.83 -27.73
C ALA A 998 -37.00 -42.22 -27.41
N THR A 999 -37.89 -42.98 -26.78
CA THR A 999 -39.13 -42.46 -26.16
C THR A 999 -38.78 -41.76 -24.85
N ILE A 1000 -38.74 -40.43 -24.88
CA ILE A 1000 -38.43 -39.57 -23.72
C ILE A 1000 -39.76 -39.11 -23.10
N GLU A 1001 -40.31 -39.88 -22.17
CA GLU A 1001 -41.55 -39.53 -21.47
C GLU A 1001 -41.41 -39.78 -19.97
N GLY A 1002 -41.92 -38.86 -19.14
CA GLY A 1002 -41.95 -38.98 -17.67
C GLY A 1002 -41.02 -38.01 -16.91
N ASP A 1003 -41.29 -37.87 -15.61
CA ASP A 1003 -40.60 -36.92 -14.72
C ASP A 1003 -39.12 -37.21 -14.52
N THR A 1004 -38.68 -38.45 -14.77
CA THR A 1004 -37.27 -38.86 -14.66
C THR A 1004 -36.39 -38.29 -15.78
N TRP A 1005 -36.98 -37.83 -16.90
CA TRP A 1005 -36.27 -37.25 -18.04
C TRP A 1005 -36.17 -35.71 -18.01
N GLN A 1006 -36.70 -35.05 -16.97
CA GLN A 1006 -36.76 -33.59 -16.83
C GLN A 1006 -35.42 -32.85 -17.05
N PRO A 1007 -34.25 -33.34 -16.59
CA PRO A 1007 -32.98 -32.67 -16.85
C PRO A 1007 -32.67 -32.47 -18.34
N LEU A 1008 -32.98 -33.47 -19.17
CA LEU A 1008 -32.78 -33.43 -20.62
C LEU A 1008 -33.78 -32.49 -21.31
N ILE A 1009 -35.05 -32.56 -20.90
CA ILE A 1009 -36.11 -31.70 -21.43
C ILE A 1009 -35.80 -30.23 -21.14
N ASN A 1010 -35.42 -29.92 -19.90
CA ASN A 1010 -35.06 -28.57 -19.48
C ASN A 1010 -33.84 -28.04 -20.24
N TYR A 1011 -32.81 -28.87 -20.41
CA TYR A 1011 -31.62 -28.47 -21.14
C TYR A 1011 -31.90 -28.23 -22.64
N ARG A 1012 -32.71 -29.09 -23.29
CA ARG A 1012 -33.18 -28.89 -24.67
C ARG A 1012 -33.96 -27.58 -24.83
N ARG A 1013 -34.84 -27.24 -23.88
CA ARG A 1013 -35.59 -25.97 -23.88
C ARG A 1013 -34.66 -24.75 -23.83
N ILE A 1014 -33.61 -24.80 -23.01
CA ILE A 1014 -32.64 -23.70 -22.88
C ILE A 1014 -31.84 -23.47 -24.17
N LEU A 1015 -31.57 -24.53 -24.93
CA LEU A 1015 -30.82 -24.44 -26.19
C LEU A 1015 -31.66 -23.88 -27.36
N ASN A 1016 -32.99 -24.04 -27.34
CA ASN A 1016 -33.87 -23.68 -28.45
C ASN A 1016 -34.33 -22.21 -28.50
N ASP A 1017 -34.03 -21.37 -27.48
CA ASP A 1017 -34.38 -19.93 -27.43
C ASP A 1017 -35.80 -19.60 -27.97
N GLU A 1018 -36.86 -20.28 -27.52
CA GLU A 1018 -38.24 -19.82 -27.75
C GLU A 1018 -38.66 -18.78 -26.68
N PRO A 1019 -39.05 -17.56 -27.05
CA PRO A 1019 -39.64 -16.62 -26.11
C PRO A 1019 -41.14 -16.92 -25.92
N GLY A 1020 -41.54 -17.31 -24.71
CA GLY A 1020 -42.93 -17.13 -24.26
C GLY A 1020 -43.43 -18.12 -23.21
N GLY A 1021 -43.78 -17.61 -22.03
CA GLY A 1021 -44.59 -18.32 -21.04
C GLY A 1021 -43.94 -18.36 -19.65
N GLY A 1022 -44.11 -17.28 -18.88
CA GLY A 1022 -43.60 -17.24 -17.52
C GLY A 1022 -44.21 -18.34 -16.65
N HIS A 1023 -43.36 -19.00 -15.85
CA HIS A 1023 -43.58 -19.43 -14.46
C HIS A 1023 -42.23 -19.96 -13.94
N GLY A 1024 -41.29 -19.05 -13.69
CA GLY A 1024 -40.24 -19.26 -12.69
C GLY A 1024 -40.75 -18.72 -11.35
N PRO A 1025 -40.43 -19.33 -10.19
CA PRO A 1025 -40.85 -18.83 -8.90
C PRO A 1025 -40.32 -17.41 -8.73
N LYS A 1026 -41.20 -16.47 -8.39
CA LYS A 1026 -40.87 -15.07 -8.14
C LYS A 1026 -39.86 -14.96 -7.00
N THR A 1027 -38.57 -14.90 -7.30
CA THR A 1027 -37.60 -14.22 -6.44
C THR A 1027 -37.78 -12.72 -6.68
N ARG A 1028 -38.42 -12.09 -5.70
CA ARG A 1028 -38.82 -10.69 -5.69
C ARG A 1028 -37.56 -9.82 -5.54
N ALA A 1029 -36.84 -9.55 -6.63
CA ALA A 1029 -35.84 -8.49 -6.67
C ALA A 1029 -36.53 -7.19 -7.08
N SER A 1030 -36.93 -6.39 -6.09
CA SER A 1030 -37.43 -5.04 -6.31
C SER A 1030 -36.28 -4.12 -6.73
N THR A 1031 -36.25 -3.69 -7.98
CA THR A 1031 -35.57 -2.46 -8.38
C THR A 1031 -36.44 -1.28 -7.95
N ALA A 1032 -36.25 -0.84 -6.71
CA ALA A 1032 -36.75 0.44 -6.23
C ALA A 1032 -35.76 1.53 -6.65
N THR A 1033 -36.18 2.35 -7.61
CA THR A 1033 -35.69 3.70 -7.85
C THR A 1033 -35.68 4.46 -6.52
N ARG A 1034 -34.49 4.85 -6.07
CA ARG A 1034 -34.29 5.51 -4.76
C ARG A 1034 -34.57 7.00 -4.88
N GLY A 1035 -35.85 7.34 -5.03
CA GLY A 1035 -36.39 8.67 -4.68
C GLY A 1035 -36.63 8.72 -3.18
N ARG A 1036 -35.91 9.60 -2.47
CA ARG A 1036 -35.96 9.73 -1.01
C ARG A 1036 -37.06 10.74 -0.63
N LYS A 1037 -38.19 10.28 -0.12
CA LYS A 1037 -39.06 11.07 0.77
C LYS A 1037 -39.10 10.39 2.13
N ARG A 1038 -38.53 11.06 3.14
CA ARG A 1038 -38.61 10.70 4.56
C ARG A 1038 -39.94 11.22 5.11
N ALA A 1039 -40.76 10.32 5.65
CA ALA A 1039 -41.74 10.62 6.68
C ALA A 1039 -41.52 9.59 7.81
N ALA A 1040 -41.47 10.08 9.05
CA ALA A 1040 -41.25 9.30 10.27
C ALA A 1040 -42.43 8.37 10.61
N PRO A 1041 -42.20 7.32 11.41
CA PRO A 1041 -42.94 7.17 12.68
C PRO A 1041 -42.01 6.66 13.83
N GLN A 1042 -42.09 7.19 15.05
CA GLN A 1042 -43.04 6.85 16.13
C GLN A 1042 -43.00 5.37 16.58
N ASP A 1043 -42.42 5.18 17.77
CA ASP A 1043 -42.76 4.29 18.90
C ASP A 1043 -43.58 3.02 18.62
N ASP A 1044 -43.02 1.84 18.94
CA ASP A 1044 -43.41 1.04 20.13
C ASP A 1044 -42.85 -0.40 20.07
N ASP A 1045 -42.14 -0.73 21.14
CA ASP A 1045 -42.18 -1.96 21.96
C ASP A 1045 -42.08 -3.41 21.41
N ASN A 1046 -41.27 -4.16 22.18
CA ASN A 1046 -41.38 -5.57 22.57
C ASN A 1046 -40.74 -6.71 21.76
N SER A 1047 -39.57 -7.12 22.28
CA SER A 1047 -39.36 -8.40 23.01
C SER A 1047 -38.80 -9.65 22.29
N ARG A 1048 -37.73 -10.20 22.90
CA ARG A 1048 -37.19 -11.58 22.86
C ARG A 1048 -36.53 -11.97 21.52
N LEU A 1049 -35.26 -12.39 21.43
CA LEU A 1049 -34.35 -13.09 22.35
C LEU A 1049 -32.90 -12.83 21.91
#